data_AF-A0A8H8QNK7-F1
#
_entry.id   AF-A0A8H8QNK7-F1
#
_cell.length_a   1.000
_cell.length_b   1.000
_cell.length_c   1.000
_cell.angle_alpha   90.00
_cell.angle_beta   90.00
_cell.angle_gamma   90.00
#
_symmetry.space_group_name_H-M   'P 1'
#
loop_
_entity.id
_entity.type
_entity.pdbx_description
1 polymer ?
#
loop_
_entity_poly.entity_id
_entity_poly.type
_entity_poly.pdbx_seq_one_letter_code
_entity_poly.pdbx_strand_id
1 'polypeptide(L)'
;MALLAYRKARVSDALELHALFPARVHLANRSSFAPSGVETHLPHPIMRTRPFALLASILKLVAVVSSASTSTGSLKAVTMNVAGLPAIFNNNGDGDKKENSITIGKKFAQYNFDLINVQEDFNYHAYIYDHDDHPYRTPTSGGVPFGSGLNTLSTIPFRDLLRVKWSKCDLSEGDCLTPKGYTAVTLELPSGGEVDVYNLHMDAGDHSGDSSARKSNFDQLAKAIADRSDPARRAVIVMGDTNSRYTRPLDNLSQFLSQTKLIDTWVELVRDGKAPASTDPALLCADPIPTTTNCEVVDKVFYRNGKSVTLRPSDWQYLAEEFVDSSGKPLSDHAPISLIGSFTEVTPYKTHSVRLESSTIIEESRSGRLLFNMRQWKPALLALAITLGYGTSLWPTTQQGQAVDPIDQVNLFMRHDFRGPSKGVGSGIATMISKIVNASNAEDSSWNFAIGDGQSHPELHFLSGLKDSYKAVPSELLTAYGEQDAHTSGYRFKKMYGYLLGHMDWYNAPVNQSLPVFVRTTDQSRVNVTSWTFSEDFMGPDWRNRLAAPPLTLPDSSKVYNDSLAVGTCPFSQNDTSSDDAFAIWNDVYLPKVVQRLQRALPNLNLTTSDVQAMQNACPFQSAYLNRTSTNTTLDADKTTFPLGLPVYLDFTHDTQLDSAVAVMGLLKDGRKLDPTKYPSKDRLWNTAHIVPMGGRMVVERLTCRGNPQKYVRILLNDAVLPLSGLKECCVQAQGRKHAAAGLCKLSDFVTSQSFAQAGGDWRNCYL
;
A
#
# COMPACT_ATOMS: atom_id res chain seq x y z
N MET A 1 -26.34 22.90 45.53
CA MET A 1 -26.28 22.59 46.99
C MET A 1 -26.30 21.07 47.17
N ALA A 2 -25.92 20.55 48.35
CA ALA A 2 -25.80 19.12 48.60
C ALA A 2 -26.73 18.63 49.72
N LEU A 3 -27.26 17.41 49.58
CA LEU A 3 -27.73 16.42 50.59
C LEU A 3 -27.92 15.10 49.78
N LEU A 4 -27.39 13.92 50.13
CA LEU A 4 -27.61 13.04 51.32
C LEU A 4 -29.02 12.40 51.33
N ALA A 5 -29.22 11.10 51.57
CA ALA A 5 -28.31 9.93 51.72
C ALA A 5 -29.08 8.59 51.79
N TYR A 6 -28.35 7.44 51.67
CA TYR A 6 -28.69 6.10 52.26
C TYR A 6 -29.90 5.32 51.63
N ARG A 7 -30.11 3.98 51.79
CA ARG A 7 -29.50 2.91 52.62
C ARG A 7 -29.82 1.46 52.13
N LYS A 8 -28.84 0.51 52.24
CA LYS A 8 -28.96 -0.97 52.52
C LYS A 8 -29.88 -1.86 51.62
N ALA A 9 -29.78 -3.21 51.54
CA ALA A 9 -28.91 -4.31 52.05
C ALA A 9 -28.82 -5.40 50.92
N ARG A 10 -27.84 -6.30 50.75
CA ARG A 10 -26.95 -7.16 51.59
C ARG A 10 -27.58 -8.53 51.97
N VAL A 11 -26.77 -9.60 51.84
CA VAL A 11 -26.97 -11.05 52.19
C VAL A 11 -27.53 -11.87 51.02
N SER A 12 -27.01 -13.05 50.63
CA SER A 12 -25.83 -13.85 51.07
C SER A 12 -24.90 -14.17 49.86
N ASP A 13 -23.96 -15.14 49.78
CA ASP A 13 -23.48 -16.24 50.65
C ASP A 13 -21.99 -16.63 50.33
N ALA A 14 -21.46 -17.74 50.86
CA ALA A 14 -20.08 -18.24 50.59
C ALA A 14 -19.91 -19.77 50.52
N LEU A 15 -18.78 -20.27 50.01
CA LEU A 15 -18.24 -21.62 50.26
C LEU A 15 -16.72 -21.73 49.92
N GLU A 16 -16.02 -22.63 50.61
CA GLU A 16 -14.55 -22.82 50.56
C GLU A 16 -14.10 -23.98 49.66
N LEU A 17 -12.79 -24.06 49.36
CA LEU A 17 -12.07 -25.35 49.41
C LEU A 17 -10.56 -25.16 49.71
N HIS A 18 -9.92 -26.20 50.25
CA HIS A 18 -8.56 -26.16 50.82
C HIS A 18 -7.43 -26.53 49.83
N ALA A 19 -6.20 -26.18 50.22
CA ALA A 19 -4.95 -26.71 49.68
C ALA A 19 -4.51 -28.02 50.38
N LEU A 20 -3.58 -28.77 49.78
CA LEU A 20 -2.94 -29.96 50.36
C LEU A 20 -1.40 -29.85 50.37
N PHE A 21 -0.77 -30.56 51.31
CA PHE A 21 0.62 -30.38 51.75
C PHE A 21 1.61 -31.40 51.15
N PRO A 22 2.91 -31.05 51.01
CA PRO A 22 4.03 -32.00 51.09
C PRO A 22 4.38 -32.36 52.56
N ALA A 23 5.06 -33.49 52.78
CA ALA A 23 5.11 -34.16 54.09
C ALA A 23 6.27 -33.79 55.05
N ARG A 24 6.03 -34.10 56.33
CA ARG A 24 6.85 -33.92 57.55
C ARG A 24 8.28 -34.49 57.49
N VAL A 25 9.17 -33.94 58.35
CA VAL A 25 9.87 -34.69 59.42
C VAL A 25 9.94 -33.81 60.71
N HIS A 26 10.00 -34.42 61.90
CA HIS A 26 10.21 -33.79 63.23
C HIS A 26 11.70 -33.34 63.43
N LEU A 27 12.23 -32.70 64.50
CA LEU A 27 11.89 -32.38 65.91
C LEU A 27 12.46 -30.96 66.27
N ALA A 28 12.30 -30.32 67.44
CA ALA A 28 11.24 -30.21 68.46
C ALA A 28 11.66 -29.18 69.55
N ASN A 29 10.73 -28.80 70.46
CA ASN A 29 10.91 -28.11 71.76
C ASN A 29 11.48 -26.67 71.86
N ARG A 30 10.64 -25.79 72.46
CA ARG A 30 10.91 -24.78 73.52
C ARG A 30 11.97 -23.70 73.25
N SER A 31 11.62 -22.42 73.10
CA SER A 31 11.16 -21.48 74.16
C SER A 31 12.15 -21.34 75.33
N SER A 32 12.56 -20.17 75.82
CA SER A 32 12.29 -18.75 75.50
C SER A 32 12.93 -17.91 76.63
N PHE A 33 13.43 -16.68 76.39
CA PHE A 33 13.26 -15.47 77.22
C PHE A 33 14.28 -14.36 76.82
N ALA A 34 13.88 -13.10 76.99
CA ALA A 34 14.77 -11.92 77.01
C ALA A 34 14.96 -11.45 78.48
N PRO A 35 15.76 -10.42 78.79
CA PRO A 35 15.23 -9.04 78.72
C PRO A 35 16.27 -7.90 78.47
N SER A 36 15.77 -6.66 78.37
CA SER A 36 16.32 -5.33 78.80
C SER A 36 17.84 -5.01 78.80
N GLY A 37 18.31 -3.79 78.50
CA GLY A 37 17.62 -2.52 78.18
C GLY A 37 18.36 -1.27 78.73
N VAL A 38 17.78 -0.07 78.52
CA VAL A 38 18.17 1.26 79.07
C VAL A 38 19.31 2.01 78.34
N GLU A 39 19.24 3.35 78.40
CA GLU A 39 19.97 4.35 77.59
C GLU A 39 20.98 5.17 78.43
N THR A 40 21.84 6.01 77.82
CA THR A 40 21.76 7.49 77.96
C THR A 40 22.82 8.30 77.18
N HIS A 41 22.35 9.42 76.60
CA HIS A 41 22.99 10.71 76.26
C HIS A 41 24.23 10.88 75.34
N LEU A 42 24.14 11.97 74.56
CA LEU A 42 25.11 12.57 73.62
C LEU A 42 25.86 13.76 74.28
N PRO A 43 26.92 14.30 73.64
CA PRO A 43 26.68 15.53 72.85
C PRO A 43 27.18 15.49 71.39
N HIS A 44 26.59 16.36 70.58
CA HIS A 44 26.97 16.74 69.20
C HIS A 44 27.79 18.06 69.21
N PRO A 45 28.23 18.64 68.06
CA PRO A 45 28.28 18.15 66.66
C PRO A 45 29.66 18.30 65.97
N ILE A 46 29.80 17.74 64.76
CA ILE A 46 30.13 18.49 63.50
C ILE A 46 29.90 17.58 62.27
N MET A 47 29.68 18.21 61.12
CA MET A 47 29.10 17.74 59.85
C MET A 47 29.55 16.34 59.32
N ARG A 48 28.58 15.47 58.96
CA ARG A 48 28.10 15.12 57.58
C ARG A 48 29.13 14.37 56.69
N THR A 49 28.81 13.28 55.96
CA THR A 49 27.55 12.51 55.75
C THR A 49 27.84 11.06 55.31
N ARG A 50 26.86 10.14 55.44
CA ARG A 50 27.00 8.69 55.15
C ARG A 50 26.92 8.33 53.66
N PRO A 51 27.67 7.31 53.18
CA PRO A 51 27.39 6.60 51.93
C PRO A 51 26.57 5.32 52.17
N PHE A 52 25.23 5.42 52.18
CA PHE A 52 24.32 4.26 52.24
C PHE A 52 23.10 4.46 51.32
N ALA A 53 23.37 4.64 50.02
CA ALA A 53 22.34 4.95 49.02
C ALA A 53 22.69 4.40 47.60
N LEU A 54 23.25 3.18 47.51
CA LEU A 54 23.69 2.61 46.21
C LEU A 54 23.14 1.21 45.87
N LEU A 55 22.32 0.58 46.73
CA LEU A 55 21.67 -0.71 46.41
C LEU A 55 20.20 -0.59 45.96
N ALA A 56 19.53 0.53 46.24
CA ALA A 56 18.12 0.73 45.86
C ALA A 56 17.91 1.08 44.37
N SER A 57 18.98 1.51 43.68
CA SER A 57 18.90 2.02 42.30
C SER A 57 19.05 0.93 41.24
N ILE A 58 19.62 -0.23 41.59
CA ILE A 58 19.93 -1.30 40.63
C ILE A 58 18.71 -2.22 40.40
N LEU A 59 17.84 -2.39 41.41
CA LEU A 59 16.59 -3.17 41.29
C LEU A 59 15.39 -2.38 40.75
N LYS A 60 15.59 -1.16 40.22
CA LYS A 60 14.55 -0.37 39.54
C LYS A 60 14.68 -0.32 38.01
N LEU A 61 15.61 -1.07 37.43
CA LEU A 61 15.87 -1.07 35.98
C LEU A 61 15.41 -2.36 35.24
N VAL A 62 14.57 -3.18 35.86
CA VAL A 62 13.97 -4.39 35.25
C VAL A 62 12.44 -4.40 35.48
N ALA A 63 11.77 -3.29 35.16
CA ALA A 63 10.31 -3.18 35.21
C ALA A 63 9.73 -2.08 34.28
N VAL A 64 10.43 -1.70 33.20
CA VAL A 64 9.79 -0.90 32.13
C VAL A 64 8.96 -1.84 31.27
N VAL A 65 7.74 -2.11 31.72
CA VAL A 65 6.70 -2.65 30.85
C VAL A 65 6.34 -1.54 29.88
N SER A 66 6.81 -1.63 28.63
CA SER A 66 6.45 -0.68 27.58
C SER A 66 4.95 -0.74 27.30
N SER A 67 4.20 0.16 27.93
CA SER A 67 2.79 0.38 27.63
C SER A 67 2.65 0.74 26.15
N ALA A 68 1.84 -0.01 25.41
CA ALA A 68 1.52 0.31 24.02
C ALA A 68 0.89 1.72 23.94
N SER A 69 1.34 2.53 22.99
CA SER A 69 0.76 3.86 22.77
C SER A 69 -0.69 3.69 22.33
N THR A 70 -1.59 4.36 23.05
CA THR A 70 -3.02 4.41 22.72
C THR A 70 -3.33 5.78 22.15
N SER A 71 -4.02 5.82 21.02
CA SER A 71 -4.48 7.04 20.36
C SER A 71 -5.99 7.00 20.19
N THR A 72 -6.62 8.17 20.05
CA THR A 72 -8.08 8.31 19.96
C THR A 72 -8.46 9.39 18.96
N GLY A 73 -9.46 9.11 18.13
CA GLY A 73 -10.02 10.06 17.17
C GLY A 73 -11.54 9.95 17.07
N SER A 74 -12.16 10.90 16.36
CA SER A 74 -13.58 10.85 15.96
C SER A 74 -13.77 10.03 14.69
N LEU A 75 -15.00 9.56 14.46
CA LEU A 75 -15.44 9.03 13.18
C LEU A 75 -16.88 9.48 12.93
N LYS A 76 -17.11 10.23 11.86
CA LYS A 76 -18.44 10.59 11.35
C LYS A 76 -18.70 9.87 10.04
N ALA A 77 -19.52 8.82 10.06
CA ALA A 77 -19.84 8.01 8.88
C ALA A 77 -21.27 8.27 8.37
N VAL A 78 -21.51 8.00 7.09
CA VAL A 78 -22.86 7.98 6.49
C VAL A 78 -22.97 6.89 5.43
N THR A 79 -24.17 6.32 5.28
CA THR A 79 -24.52 5.48 4.12
C THR A 79 -25.79 5.99 3.43
N MET A 80 -25.83 5.88 2.11
CA MET A 80 -26.89 6.44 1.27
C MET A 80 -27.04 5.67 -0.05
N ASN A 81 -28.22 5.11 -0.34
CA ASN A 81 -28.63 4.88 -1.72
C ASN A 81 -28.81 6.25 -2.40
N VAL A 82 -28.18 6.48 -3.56
CA VAL A 82 -28.22 7.76 -4.29
C VAL A 82 -29.14 7.72 -5.52
N ALA A 83 -29.87 6.62 -5.73
CA ALA A 83 -30.79 6.43 -6.84
C ALA A 83 -30.17 6.70 -8.22
N GLY A 84 -28.89 6.39 -8.43
CA GLY A 84 -28.11 6.79 -9.62
C GLY A 84 -28.43 6.03 -10.92
N LEU A 85 -29.60 5.39 -11.01
CA LEU A 85 -30.16 4.81 -12.24
C LEU A 85 -30.58 5.92 -13.23
N PRO A 86 -30.30 5.79 -14.54
CA PRO A 86 -30.82 6.71 -15.55
C PRO A 86 -32.35 6.71 -15.59
N ALA A 87 -32.96 7.90 -15.66
CA ALA A 87 -34.42 8.10 -15.69
C ALA A 87 -35.18 7.42 -16.85
N ILE A 88 -34.46 6.90 -17.85
CA ILE A 88 -35.03 6.10 -18.95
C ILE A 88 -35.28 4.64 -18.51
N PHE A 89 -34.58 4.16 -17.48
CA PHE A 89 -34.69 2.80 -16.95
C PHE A 89 -35.45 2.71 -15.63
N ASN A 90 -35.36 3.71 -14.75
CA ASN A 90 -36.13 3.77 -13.51
C ASN A 90 -36.37 5.22 -13.02
N ASN A 91 -37.53 5.47 -12.43
CA ASN A 91 -37.93 6.73 -11.79
C ASN A 91 -37.90 6.61 -10.25
N ASN A 92 -36.91 5.90 -9.70
CA ASN A 92 -36.79 5.71 -8.26
C ASN A 92 -36.26 6.99 -7.57
N GLY A 93 -36.99 7.51 -6.59
CA GLY A 93 -36.70 8.83 -6.01
C GLY A 93 -37.11 10.01 -6.91
N ASP A 94 -37.36 11.15 -6.27
CA ASP A 94 -37.97 12.35 -6.86
C ASP A 94 -36.94 13.29 -7.53
N GLY A 95 -37.37 14.07 -8.52
CA GLY A 95 -36.59 15.19 -9.07
C GLY A 95 -35.66 14.86 -10.25
N ASP A 96 -34.68 15.73 -10.53
CA ASP A 96 -33.70 15.52 -11.59
C ASP A 96 -32.46 14.79 -11.05
N LYS A 97 -32.18 13.60 -11.58
CA LYS A 97 -31.08 12.73 -11.14
C LYS A 97 -29.71 13.42 -11.13
N LYS A 98 -29.44 14.34 -12.07
CA LYS A 98 -28.15 15.07 -12.14
C LYS A 98 -28.10 16.16 -11.08
N GLU A 99 -29.10 17.03 -10.99
CA GLU A 99 -29.11 18.10 -9.99
C GLU A 99 -29.21 17.55 -8.57
N ASN A 100 -29.89 16.41 -8.36
CA ASN A 100 -29.84 15.67 -7.11
C ASN A 100 -28.41 15.19 -6.81
N SER A 101 -27.73 14.53 -7.75
CA SER A 101 -26.36 14.05 -7.57
C SER A 101 -25.35 15.18 -7.28
N ILE A 102 -25.48 16.31 -7.97
CA ILE A 102 -24.73 17.54 -7.69
C ILE A 102 -24.99 18.02 -6.25
N THR A 103 -26.23 17.96 -5.79
CA THR A 103 -26.63 18.41 -4.46
C THR A 103 -26.20 17.43 -3.36
N ILE A 104 -26.19 16.13 -3.64
CA ILE A 104 -25.66 15.07 -2.77
C ILE A 104 -24.15 15.28 -2.54
N GLY A 105 -23.36 15.48 -3.61
CA GLY A 105 -21.92 15.77 -3.48
C GLY A 105 -21.64 17.03 -2.65
N LYS A 106 -22.37 18.12 -2.92
CA LYS A 106 -22.29 19.36 -2.11
C LYS A 106 -22.61 19.12 -0.64
N LYS A 107 -23.62 18.29 -0.32
CA LYS A 107 -24.01 17.97 1.07
C LYS A 107 -22.99 17.07 1.76
N PHE A 108 -22.37 16.12 1.04
CA PHE A 108 -21.28 15.29 1.58
C PHE A 108 -20.09 16.15 2.03
N ALA A 109 -19.62 17.07 1.17
CA ALA A 109 -18.59 18.05 1.55
C ALA A 109 -19.06 18.99 2.68
N GLN A 110 -20.24 19.61 2.54
CA GLN A 110 -20.81 20.54 3.53
C GLN A 110 -20.88 19.95 4.95
N TYR A 111 -21.28 18.68 5.07
CA TYR A 111 -21.40 18.02 6.37
C TYR A 111 -20.09 17.42 6.87
N ASN A 112 -19.01 17.41 6.08
CA ASN A 112 -17.68 16.89 6.44
C ASN A 112 -17.78 15.54 7.13
N PHE A 113 -18.21 14.51 6.40
CA PHE A 113 -18.10 13.12 6.86
C PHE A 113 -16.63 12.69 6.83
N ASP A 114 -16.29 11.66 7.59
CA ASP A 114 -15.00 10.97 7.50
C ASP A 114 -15.10 9.76 6.56
N LEU A 115 -16.28 9.15 6.42
CA LEU A 115 -16.51 7.92 5.67
C LEU A 115 -17.92 7.90 5.07
N ILE A 116 -18.02 7.66 3.78
CA ILE A 116 -19.27 7.64 3.01
C ILE A 116 -19.33 6.35 2.21
N ASN A 117 -20.43 5.59 2.35
CA ASN A 117 -20.78 4.50 1.43
C ASN A 117 -22.00 4.91 0.60
N VAL A 118 -21.85 4.95 -0.73
CA VAL A 118 -23.00 5.15 -1.63
C VAL A 118 -23.42 3.85 -2.31
N GLN A 119 -24.74 3.70 -2.52
CA GLN A 119 -25.39 2.61 -3.25
C GLN A 119 -26.15 3.17 -4.47
N GLU A 120 -26.34 2.35 -5.52
CA GLU A 120 -26.85 2.76 -6.85
C GLU A 120 -26.07 3.86 -7.57
N ASP A 121 -24.82 4.13 -7.19
CA ASP A 121 -23.99 5.14 -7.84
C ASP A 121 -23.44 4.66 -9.19
N PHE A 122 -24.34 4.51 -10.17
CA PHE A 122 -24.06 3.98 -11.50
C PHE A 122 -23.65 5.10 -12.47
N ASN A 123 -24.61 5.91 -12.92
CA ASN A 123 -24.46 6.76 -14.09
C ASN A 123 -24.22 8.25 -13.78
N TYR A 124 -24.38 8.67 -12.53
CA TYR A 124 -24.25 10.07 -12.12
C TYR A 124 -23.07 10.34 -11.15
N HIS A 125 -22.27 9.32 -10.80
CA HIS A 125 -21.12 9.40 -9.88
C HIS A 125 -20.19 10.60 -10.12
N ALA A 126 -19.93 10.96 -11.39
CA ALA A 126 -19.10 12.10 -11.75
C ALA A 126 -19.64 13.40 -11.15
N TYR A 127 -20.96 13.62 -11.17
CA TYR A 127 -21.57 14.82 -10.61
C TYR A 127 -21.48 14.90 -9.08
N ILE A 128 -21.47 13.75 -8.39
CA ILE A 128 -21.17 13.69 -6.95
C ILE A 128 -19.68 14.04 -6.75
N TYR A 129 -18.78 13.38 -7.48
CA TYR A 129 -17.33 13.51 -7.33
C TYR A 129 -16.82 14.92 -7.71
N ASP A 130 -17.43 15.60 -8.68
CA ASP A 130 -17.07 16.97 -9.11
C ASP A 130 -17.47 18.04 -8.08
N HIS A 131 -18.34 17.72 -7.13
CA HIS A 131 -18.88 18.65 -6.13
C HIS A 131 -18.63 18.24 -4.67
N ASP A 132 -17.97 17.10 -4.49
CA ASP A 132 -17.48 16.57 -3.22
C ASP A 132 -15.96 16.85 -3.09
N ASP A 133 -15.41 16.86 -1.88
CA ASP A 133 -13.98 17.12 -1.61
C ASP A 133 -13.22 15.98 -0.89
N HIS A 134 -13.85 14.82 -0.65
CA HIS A 134 -13.20 13.67 0.00
C HIS A 134 -12.03 13.12 -0.86
N PRO A 135 -10.77 13.13 -0.36
CA PRO A 135 -9.58 12.82 -1.16
C PRO A 135 -9.41 11.33 -1.49
N TYR A 136 -10.02 10.42 -0.72
CA TYR A 136 -9.94 8.98 -0.98
C TYR A 136 -11.28 8.49 -1.52
N ARG A 137 -11.29 7.99 -2.75
CA ARG A 137 -12.50 7.51 -3.45
C ARG A 137 -12.23 6.19 -4.15
N THR A 138 -13.20 5.28 -4.11
CA THR A 138 -13.12 4.07 -4.94
C THR A 138 -13.37 4.41 -6.41
N PRO A 139 -12.65 3.81 -7.37
CA PRO A 139 -13.03 3.89 -8.77
C PRO A 139 -14.42 3.29 -8.98
N THR A 140 -15.24 3.99 -9.77
CA THR A 140 -16.53 3.46 -10.23
C THR A 140 -16.34 2.13 -10.96
N SER A 141 -17.34 1.26 -10.88
CA SER A 141 -17.43 0.06 -11.72
C SER A 141 -18.11 0.31 -13.08
N GLY A 142 -18.43 1.56 -13.40
CA GLY A 142 -19.19 1.96 -14.58
C GLY A 142 -20.69 2.10 -14.31
N GLY A 143 -21.46 2.44 -15.36
CA GLY A 143 -22.92 2.53 -15.31
C GLY A 143 -23.62 1.18 -15.47
N VAL A 144 -24.95 1.17 -15.42
CA VAL A 144 -25.76 -0.03 -15.71
C VAL A 144 -25.58 -0.48 -17.18
N PRO A 145 -25.63 -1.80 -17.48
CA PRO A 145 -25.82 -2.94 -16.57
C PRO A 145 -24.51 -3.51 -15.99
N PHE A 146 -23.37 -2.82 -16.16
CA PHE A 146 -22.04 -3.40 -15.88
C PHE A 146 -21.45 -3.03 -14.52
N GLY A 147 -21.88 -1.90 -13.95
CA GLY A 147 -21.39 -1.41 -12.67
C GLY A 147 -22.25 -1.82 -11.48
N SER A 148 -21.61 -2.04 -10.34
CA SER A 148 -22.26 -2.42 -9.07
C SER A 148 -23.05 -1.30 -8.38
N GLY A 149 -22.81 -0.04 -8.74
CA GLY A 149 -23.38 1.13 -8.03
C GLY A 149 -22.83 1.34 -6.61
N LEU A 150 -21.74 0.65 -6.24
CA LEU A 150 -21.16 0.71 -4.90
C LEU A 150 -19.86 1.49 -4.92
N ASN A 151 -19.83 2.69 -4.32
CA ASN A 151 -18.61 3.47 -4.14
C ASN A 151 -18.40 3.89 -2.67
N THR A 152 -17.15 4.08 -2.26
CA THR A 152 -16.77 4.58 -0.93
C THR A 152 -15.95 5.85 -1.10
N LEU A 153 -16.26 6.89 -0.32
CA LEU A 153 -15.51 8.14 -0.23
C LEU A 153 -15.05 8.34 1.23
N SER A 154 -13.89 8.94 1.47
CA SER A 154 -13.35 9.12 2.83
C SER A 154 -12.30 10.23 2.93
N THR A 155 -12.21 10.84 4.11
CA THR A 155 -11.08 11.70 4.53
C THR A 155 -9.91 10.87 5.05
N ILE A 156 -10.18 9.62 5.45
CA ILE A 156 -9.22 8.65 5.99
C ILE A 156 -8.69 7.79 4.82
N PRO A 157 -7.37 7.56 4.71
CA PRO A 157 -6.82 6.70 3.66
C PRO A 157 -7.36 5.27 3.76
N PHE A 158 -7.66 4.67 2.62
CA PHE A 158 -8.01 3.25 2.53
C PHE A 158 -7.34 2.54 1.35
N ARG A 159 -7.21 1.22 1.48
CA ARG A 159 -6.58 0.33 0.50
C ARG A 159 -7.32 -1.00 0.37
N ASP A 160 -6.73 -1.94 -0.39
CA ASP A 160 -7.22 -3.33 -0.56
C ASP A 160 -8.67 -3.42 -1.04
N LEU A 161 -9.07 -2.59 -2.02
CA LEU A 161 -10.41 -2.59 -2.59
C LEU A 161 -10.75 -3.94 -3.23
N LEU A 162 -11.74 -4.61 -2.64
CA LEU A 162 -12.43 -5.78 -3.16
C LEU A 162 -13.82 -5.35 -3.64
N ARG A 163 -14.30 -5.85 -4.78
CA ARG A 163 -15.67 -5.65 -5.29
C ARG A 163 -16.19 -7.00 -5.80
N VAL A 164 -17.34 -7.44 -5.29
CA VAL A 164 -17.86 -8.81 -5.46
C VAL A 164 -19.37 -8.78 -5.71
N LYS A 165 -19.82 -9.35 -6.84
CA LYS A 165 -21.25 -9.58 -7.11
C LYS A 165 -21.79 -10.66 -6.15
N TRP A 166 -23.05 -10.56 -5.77
CA TRP A 166 -23.75 -11.65 -5.07
C TRP A 166 -23.80 -12.93 -5.92
N SER A 167 -23.66 -14.08 -5.28
CA SER A 167 -23.78 -15.40 -5.91
C SER A 167 -25.23 -15.80 -6.23
N LYS A 168 -26.20 -15.10 -5.64
CA LYS A 168 -27.63 -15.24 -5.87
C LYS A 168 -28.29 -13.85 -5.83
N CYS A 169 -29.24 -13.66 -6.75
CA CYS A 169 -30.18 -12.55 -6.84
C CYS A 169 -31.52 -13.09 -7.34
N ASP A 170 -32.60 -12.33 -7.21
CA ASP A 170 -33.85 -12.57 -7.93
C ASP A 170 -34.00 -11.64 -9.16
N LEU A 171 -35.09 -11.81 -9.91
CA LEU A 171 -35.45 -11.01 -11.08
C LEU A 171 -36.71 -10.17 -10.84
N SER A 172 -37.40 -10.34 -9.70
CA SER A 172 -38.60 -9.61 -9.28
C SER A 172 -38.49 -8.09 -9.47
N GLU A 173 -37.53 -7.45 -8.80
CA GLU A 173 -37.22 -6.01 -8.92
C GLU A 173 -36.01 -5.74 -9.84
N GLY A 174 -35.64 -6.73 -10.67
CA GLY A 174 -34.53 -6.62 -11.61
C GLY A 174 -33.12 -6.68 -11.01
N ASP A 175 -32.95 -7.11 -9.75
CA ASP A 175 -31.66 -7.16 -9.05
C ASP A 175 -30.55 -7.86 -9.82
N CYS A 176 -30.86 -8.97 -10.50
CA CYS A 176 -29.90 -9.68 -11.34
C CYS A 176 -29.39 -8.90 -12.56
N LEU A 177 -30.11 -7.86 -13.03
CA LEU A 177 -29.80 -7.08 -14.25
C LEU A 177 -28.57 -6.17 -14.10
N THR A 178 -28.09 -5.97 -12.87
CA THR A 178 -26.88 -5.23 -12.54
C THR A 178 -26.02 -6.07 -11.57
N PRO A 179 -24.71 -5.86 -11.41
CA PRO A 179 -23.92 -6.60 -10.43
C PRO A 179 -24.07 -6.02 -9.00
N LYS A 180 -25.29 -6.07 -8.43
CA LYS A 180 -25.52 -5.88 -6.98
C LYS A 180 -24.60 -6.83 -6.19
N GLY A 181 -24.12 -6.37 -5.04
CA GLY A 181 -23.00 -7.03 -4.36
C GLY A 181 -22.53 -6.31 -3.11
N TYR A 182 -21.24 -6.49 -2.81
CA TYR A 182 -20.53 -5.68 -1.82
C TYR A 182 -19.16 -5.21 -2.36
N THR A 183 -18.64 -4.14 -1.77
CA THR A 183 -17.21 -3.82 -1.79
C THR A 183 -16.64 -3.91 -0.37
N ALA A 184 -15.33 -4.11 -0.26
CA ALA A 184 -14.61 -4.02 1.00
C ALA A 184 -13.28 -3.29 0.83
N VAL A 185 -13.00 -2.32 1.71
CA VAL A 185 -11.74 -1.57 1.80
C VAL A 185 -11.18 -1.67 3.21
N THR A 186 -9.87 -1.49 3.38
CA THR A 186 -9.23 -1.37 4.70
C THR A 186 -8.87 0.09 4.94
N LEU A 187 -9.53 0.76 5.90
CA LEU A 187 -9.13 2.09 6.38
C LEU A 187 -7.85 1.99 7.22
N GLU A 188 -6.97 2.98 7.07
CA GLU A 188 -5.74 3.14 7.83
C GLU A 188 -5.86 4.34 8.78
N LEU A 189 -6.01 4.07 10.07
CA LEU A 189 -6.13 5.08 11.11
C LEU A 189 -4.77 5.75 11.41
N PRO A 190 -4.73 6.99 11.93
CA PRO A 190 -3.51 7.81 11.99
C PRO A 190 -2.32 7.20 12.74
N SER A 191 -2.53 6.26 13.66
CA SER A 191 -1.48 5.59 14.44
C SER A 191 -1.24 4.13 14.02
N GLY A 192 -1.76 3.73 12.85
CA GLY A 192 -1.58 2.41 12.25
C GLY A 192 -2.62 1.35 12.67
N GLY A 193 -3.76 1.75 13.24
CA GLY A 193 -4.92 0.88 13.38
C GLY A 193 -5.61 0.60 12.04
N GLU A 194 -6.14 -0.62 11.85
CA GLU A 194 -6.86 -1.00 10.63
C GLU A 194 -8.33 -1.33 10.91
N VAL A 195 -9.23 -0.88 10.02
CA VAL A 195 -10.67 -1.20 10.03
C VAL A 195 -11.06 -1.69 8.64
N ASP A 196 -11.64 -2.90 8.52
CA ASP A 196 -12.29 -3.30 7.26
C ASP A 196 -13.68 -2.66 7.18
N VAL A 197 -13.94 -1.88 6.13
CA VAL A 197 -15.24 -1.28 5.82
C VAL A 197 -15.86 -2.03 4.66
N TYR A 198 -17.13 -2.44 4.82
CA TYR A 198 -17.92 -3.08 3.77
C TYR A 198 -19.06 -2.14 3.34
N ASN A 199 -19.17 -1.89 2.03
CA ASN A 199 -20.32 -1.25 1.37
C ASN A 199 -21.14 -2.33 0.67
N LEU A 200 -22.47 -2.31 0.75
CA LEU A 200 -23.34 -3.30 0.13
C LEU A 200 -24.64 -2.70 -0.42
N HIS A 201 -25.18 -3.37 -1.44
CA HIS A 201 -26.57 -3.22 -1.90
C HIS A 201 -27.10 -4.63 -2.17
N MET A 202 -28.04 -5.08 -1.34
CA MET A 202 -28.65 -6.43 -1.38
C MET A 202 -29.95 -6.49 -2.20
N ASP A 203 -30.44 -7.71 -2.42
CA ASP A 203 -31.64 -8.02 -3.21
C ASP A 203 -32.91 -7.33 -2.68
N ALA A 204 -33.64 -6.61 -3.53
CA ALA A 204 -34.81 -5.80 -3.19
C ALA A 204 -36.12 -6.62 -3.03
N GLY A 205 -37.29 -5.98 -3.08
CA GLY A 205 -38.59 -6.68 -3.04
C GLY A 205 -38.98 -7.28 -1.69
N ASP A 206 -40.09 -8.03 -1.66
CA ASP A 206 -40.62 -8.76 -0.49
C ASP A 206 -41.08 -10.21 -0.78
N HIS A 207 -40.85 -10.71 -1.99
CA HIS A 207 -41.17 -12.07 -2.38
C HIS A 207 -40.25 -13.11 -1.70
N SER A 208 -40.64 -14.38 -1.79
CA SER A 208 -39.88 -15.50 -1.22
C SER A 208 -38.56 -15.78 -1.96
N GLY A 209 -38.46 -15.39 -3.24
CA GLY A 209 -37.25 -15.45 -4.05
C GLY A 209 -36.18 -14.52 -3.51
N ASP A 210 -36.48 -13.23 -3.45
CA ASP A 210 -35.62 -12.16 -2.94
C ASP A 210 -35.26 -12.36 -1.45
N SER A 211 -36.19 -12.83 -0.61
CA SER A 211 -35.88 -13.23 0.77
C SER A 211 -34.81 -14.32 0.84
N SER A 212 -34.85 -15.27 -0.10
CA SER A 212 -33.85 -16.33 -0.24
C SER A 212 -32.54 -15.86 -0.89
N ALA A 213 -32.58 -14.79 -1.69
CA ALA A 213 -31.40 -14.11 -2.20
C ALA A 213 -30.70 -13.31 -1.09
N ARG A 214 -31.42 -12.45 -0.35
CA ARG A 214 -30.88 -11.70 0.82
C ARG A 214 -30.23 -12.61 1.85
N LYS A 215 -30.86 -13.75 2.18
CA LYS A 215 -30.20 -14.77 3.02
C LYS A 215 -28.86 -15.23 2.44
N SER A 216 -28.81 -15.53 1.14
CA SER A 216 -27.55 -15.89 0.47
C SER A 216 -26.54 -14.74 0.42
N ASN A 217 -26.97 -13.48 0.35
CA ASN A 217 -26.10 -12.31 0.41
C ASN A 217 -25.46 -12.17 1.79
N PHE A 218 -26.25 -12.27 2.87
CA PHE A 218 -25.74 -12.29 4.24
C PHE A 218 -24.80 -13.48 4.50
N ASP A 219 -25.16 -14.69 4.05
CA ASP A 219 -24.31 -15.87 4.21
C ASP A 219 -22.95 -15.68 3.46
N GLN A 220 -22.97 -15.07 2.27
CA GLN A 220 -21.75 -14.72 1.50
C GLN A 220 -20.92 -13.60 2.17
N LEU A 221 -21.56 -12.58 2.71
CA LEU A 221 -20.90 -11.47 3.42
C LEU A 221 -20.29 -11.93 4.76
N ALA A 222 -20.97 -12.81 5.49
CA ALA A 222 -20.43 -13.41 6.71
C ALA A 222 -19.17 -14.24 6.42
N LYS A 223 -19.14 -14.97 5.29
CA LYS A 223 -17.92 -15.64 4.83
C LYS A 223 -16.81 -14.62 4.47
N ALA A 224 -17.16 -13.53 3.80
CA ALA A 224 -16.19 -12.49 3.43
C ALA A 224 -15.52 -11.82 4.65
N ILE A 225 -16.25 -11.64 5.75
CA ILE A 225 -15.73 -11.15 7.04
C ILE A 225 -14.84 -12.22 7.71
N ALA A 226 -15.27 -13.48 7.70
CA ALA A 226 -14.50 -14.60 8.24
C ALA A 226 -13.18 -14.88 7.46
N ASP A 227 -13.17 -14.63 6.16
CA ASP A 227 -11.99 -14.79 5.29
C ASP A 227 -11.01 -13.61 5.40
N ARG A 228 -11.51 -12.36 5.43
CA ARG A 228 -10.69 -11.13 5.37
C ARG A 228 -10.33 -10.57 6.76
N SER A 229 -11.32 -10.40 7.63
CA SER A 229 -11.21 -9.59 8.85
C SER A 229 -10.82 -10.41 10.08
N ASP A 230 -11.39 -11.60 10.22
CA ASP A 230 -11.18 -12.46 11.39
C ASP A 230 -9.72 -12.94 11.56
N PRO A 231 -8.97 -13.36 10.52
CA PRO A 231 -7.58 -13.82 10.67
C PRO A 231 -6.64 -12.69 11.13
N ALA A 232 -6.86 -11.48 10.61
CA ALA A 232 -6.16 -10.27 11.04
C ALA A 232 -6.66 -9.71 12.39
N ARG A 233 -7.88 -10.09 12.80
CA ARG A 233 -8.64 -9.55 13.94
C ARG A 233 -8.81 -8.03 13.88
N ARG A 234 -9.16 -7.51 12.69
CA ARG A 234 -9.48 -6.09 12.51
C ARG A 234 -10.80 -5.72 13.17
N ALA A 235 -10.99 -4.41 13.40
CA ALA A 235 -12.32 -3.88 13.57
C ALA A 235 -13.05 -3.92 12.21
N VAL A 236 -14.38 -3.97 12.25
CA VAL A 236 -15.22 -4.07 11.05
C VAL A 236 -16.32 -3.04 11.13
N ILE A 237 -16.61 -2.38 10.02
CA ILE A 237 -17.84 -1.60 9.78
C ILE A 237 -18.51 -2.17 8.54
N VAL A 238 -19.84 -2.33 8.60
CA VAL A 238 -20.66 -2.81 7.48
C VAL A 238 -21.82 -1.83 7.34
N MET A 239 -21.90 -1.11 6.22
CA MET A 239 -22.97 -0.13 6.01
C MET A 239 -23.39 -0.01 4.55
N GLY A 240 -24.70 0.02 4.32
CA GLY A 240 -25.30 0.01 3.00
C GLY A 240 -26.76 -0.42 3.04
N ASP A 241 -27.37 -0.50 1.86
CA ASP A 241 -28.72 -1.02 1.70
C ASP A 241 -28.73 -2.55 1.84
N THR A 242 -29.38 -3.04 2.90
CA THR A 242 -29.53 -4.48 3.13
C THR A 242 -30.83 -5.05 2.54
N ASN A 243 -31.74 -4.18 2.06
CA ASN A 243 -33.11 -4.51 1.71
C ASN A 243 -33.83 -5.37 2.78
N SER A 244 -33.42 -5.27 4.06
CA SER A 244 -33.83 -6.18 5.13
C SER A 244 -34.28 -5.45 6.40
N ARG A 245 -35.14 -6.12 7.17
CA ARG A 245 -35.66 -5.65 8.46
C ARG A 245 -35.70 -6.81 9.47
N TYR A 246 -35.66 -6.53 10.76
CA TYR A 246 -35.80 -7.58 11.80
C TYR A 246 -37.10 -8.39 11.66
N THR A 247 -38.17 -7.75 11.19
CA THR A 247 -39.47 -8.38 10.91
C THR A 247 -39.57 -9.07 9.55
N ARG A 248 -38.44 -9.33 8.86
CA ARG A 248 -38.34 -10.21 7.68
C ARG A 248 -37.64 -11.53 8.08
N PRO A 249 -38.33 -12.49 8.73
CA PRO A 249 -37.71 -13.69 9.32
C PRO A 249 -36.93 -14.57 8.32
N LEU A 250 -37.29 -14.55 7.04
CA LEU A 250 -36.65 -15.35 5.99
C LEU A 250 -35.29 -14.78 5.53
N ASP A 251 -35.05 -13.48 5.72
CA ASP A 251 -33.82 -12.80 5.30
C ASP A 251 -32.59 -13.21 6.13
N ASN A 252 -32.80 -13.75 7.34
CA ASN A 252 -31.75 -14.30 8.22
C ASN A 252 -30.83 -13.29 8.95
N LEU A 253 -31.18 -12.00 8.99
CA LEU A 253 -30.41 -10.91 9.63
C LEU A 253 -29.90 -11.25 11.05
N SER A 254 -30.77 -11.77 11.92
CA SER A 254 -30.39 -12.09 13.30
C SER A 254 -29.36 -13.22 13.42
N GLN A 255 -29.34 -14.18 12.48
CA GLN A 255 -28.27 -15.19 12.43
C GLN A 255 -26.97 -14.59 11.90
N PHE A 256 -27.04 -13.72 10.89
CA PHE A 256 -25.87 -13.02 10.34
C PHE A 256 -25.12 -12.21 11.41
N LEU A 257 -25.84 -11.41 12.22
CA LEU A 257 -25.25 -10.63 13.31
C LEU A 257 -24.64 -11.55 14.39
N SER A 258 -25.33 -12.63 14.76
CA SER A 258 -24.85 -13.62 15.73
C SER A 258 -23.56 -14.33 15.26
N GLN A 259 -23.51 -14.73 13.98
CA GLN A 259 -22.35 -15.40 13.38
C GLN A 259 -21.14 -14.48 13.27
N THR A 260 -21.34 -13.27 12.74
CA THR A 260 -20.25 -12.28 12.52
C THR A 260 -19.81 -11.58 13.80
N LYS A 261 -20.67 -11.55 14.82
CA LYS A 261 -20.54 -10.76 16.06
C LYS A 261 -20.54 -9.25 15.78
N LEU A 262 -21.24 -8.84 14.72
CA LEU A 262 -21.55 -7.44 14.45
C LEU A 262 -22.66 -6.97 15.39
N ILE A 263 -22.53 -5.73 15.86
CA ILE A 263 -23.55 -4.99 16.63
C ILE A 263 -24.24 -4.03 15.67
N ASP A 264 -25.57 -3.99 15.70
CA ASP A 264 -26.37 -3.02 14.97
C ASP A 264 -26.45 -1.71 15.76
N THR A 265 -25.99 -0.61 15.14
CA THR A 265 -25.89 0.69 15.79
C THR A 265 -27.25 1.35 16.05
N TRP A 266 -28.28 1.05 15.25
CA TRP A 266 -29.65 1.47 15.53
C TRP A 266 -30.18 0.77 16.77
N VAL A 267 -29.98 -0.54 16.86
CA VAL A 267 -30.39 -1.33 18.01
C VAL A 267 -29.64 -0.92 19.27
N GLU A 268 -28.33 -0.67 19.19
CA GLU A 268 -27.51 -0.23 20.33
C GLU A 268 -27.90 1.17 20.83
N LEU A 269 -27.95 2.18 19.94
CA LEU A 269 -28.10 3.58 20.34
C LEU A 269 -29.56 4.07 20.45
N VAL A 270 -30.48 3.54 19.64
CA VAL A 270 -31.88 3.99 19.59
C VAL A 270 -32.81 3.08 20.39
N ARG A 271 -32.47 1.79 20.58
CA ARG A 271 -33.35 0.79 21.19
C ARG A 271 -32.85 0.15 22.49
N ASP A 272 -31.88 0.75 23.17
CA ASP A 272 -31.22 0.19 24.37
C ASP A 272 -30.71 -1.27 24.19
N GLY A 273 -30.24 -1.64 22.99
CA GLY A 273 -29.83 -3.01 22.66
C GLY A 273 -30.99 -3.98 22.36
N LYS A 274 -32.24 -3.51 22.24
CA LYS A 274 -33.44 -4.36 22.06
C LYS A 274 -33.91 -4.34 20.60
N ALA A 275 -33.38 -5.26 19.81
CA ALA A 275 -33.88 -5.53 18.45
C ALA A 275 -35.37 -5.93 18.48
N PRO A 276 -36.17 -5.56 17.47
CA PRO A 276 -37.51 -6.14 17.27
C PRO A 276 -37.44 -7.67 17.14
N ALA A 277 -38.47 -8.38 17.61
CA ALA A 277 -38.60 -9.80 17.33
C ALA A 277 -39.06 -10.00 15.88
N SER A 278 -38.65 -11.09 15.24
CA SER A 278 -39.06 -11.39 13.85
C SER A 278 -40.53 -11.79 13.69
N THR A 279 -41.30 -11.75 14.77
CA THR A 279 -42.75 -11.93 14.86
C THR A 279 -43.50 -10.62 15.16
N ASP A 280 -42.79 -9.52 15.42
CA ASP A 280 -43.40 -8.22 15.68
C ASP A 280 -43.96 -7.61 14.38
N PRO A 281 -44.98 -6.74 14.45
CA PRO A 281 -45.38 -5.91 13.31
C PRO A 281 -44.22 -5.06 12.81
N ALA A 282 -44.07 -4.95 11.49
CA ALA A 282 -43.00 -4.17 10.88
C ALA A 282 -43.06 -2.69 11.33
N LEU A 283 -41.95 -2.20 11.90
CA LEU A 283 -41.82 -0.83 12.41
C LEU A 283 -41.57 0.18 11.27
N LEU A 284 -42.40 0.14 10.22
CA LEU A 284 -42.20 0.95 9.02
C LEU A 284 -42.15 2.45 9.34
N CYS A 285 -41.20 3.15 8.74
CA CYS A 285 -41.20 4.62 8.74
C CYS A 285 -42.35 5.16 7.89
N ALA A 286 -42.84 6.36 8.22
CA ALA A 286 -43.70 7.12 7.34
C ALA A 286 -42.91 7.67 6.13
N ASP A 287 -43.63 8.16 5.14
CA ASP A 287 -43.10 8.90 3.98
C ASP A 287 -43.65 10.33 4.01
N PRO A 288 -42.82 11.39 4.03
CA PRO A 288 -41.35 11.34 4.17
C PRO A 288 -40.91 10.77 5.52
N ILE A 289 -39.70 10.21 5.55
CA ILE A 289 -39.11 9.62 6.77
C ILE A 289 -38.98 10.69 7.86
N PRO A 290 -39.60 10.51 9.04
CA PRO A 290 -39.56 11.50 10.09
C PRO A 290 -38.19 11.49 10.79
N THR A 291 -37.79 12.65 11.33
CA THR A 291 -36.61 12.81 12.20
C THR A 291 -36.66 11.98 13.50
N THR A 292 -37.79 11.31 13.79
CA THR A 292 -37.90 10.32 14.86
C THR A 292 -37.26 8.98 14.46
N THR A 293 -36.13 8.63 15.04
CA THR A 293 -35.36 7.41 14.74
C THR A 293 -36.00 6.07 15.16
N ASN A 294 -37.18 6.09 15.78
CA ASN A 294 -37.84 4.89 16.36
C ASN A 294 -38.41 3.88 15.34
N CYS A 295 -38.44 4.22 14.04
CA CYS A 295 -38.88 3.37 12.94
C CYS A 295 -37.70 2.73 12.18
N GLU A 296 -37.96 1.71 11.36
CA GLU A 296 -36.97 0.86 10.71
C GLU A 296 -36.96 0.97 9.17
N VAL A 297 -35.90 1.53 8.61
CA VAL A 297 -35.56 1.44 7.17
C VAL A 297 -34.78 0.16 6.85
N VAL A 298 -34.49 -0.07 5.57
CA VAL A 298 -33.76 -1.24 5.07
C VAL A 298 -32.23 -1.07 5.03
N ASP A 299 -31.76 0.16 4.93
CA ASP A 299 -30.36 0.54 5.14
C ASP A 299 -29.93 0.23 6.57
N LYS A 300 -28.70 -0.23 6.76
CA LYS A 300 -28.16 -0.57 8.09
C LYS A 300 -26.73 -0.07 8.25
N VAL A 301 -26.33 0.10 9.51
CA VAL A 301 -24.95 0.36 9.92
C VAL A 301 -24.61 -0.58 11.08
N PHE A 302 -23.77 -1.57 10.82
CA PHE A 302 -23.26 -2.53 11.79
C PHE A 302 -21.76 -2.33 12.05
N TYR A 303 -21.27 -2.70 13.23
CA TYR A 303 -19.84 -2.63 13.54
C TYR A 303 -19.38 -3.75 14.48
N ARG A 304 -18.05 -3.97 14.56
CA ARG A 304 -17.42 -4.87 15.52
C ARG A 304 -16.01 -4.42 15.88
N ASN A 305 -15.66 -4.53 17.15
CA ASN A 305 -14.33 -4.20 17.67
C ASN A 305 -13.25 -5.22 17.23
N GLY A 306 -12.05 -4.71 16.98
CA GLY A 306 -10.87 -5.49 16.63
C GLY A 306 -9.91 -5.70 17.81
N LYS A 307 -8.78 -6.34 17.53
CA LYS A 307 -7.71 -6.60 18.51
C LYS A 307 -6.84 -5.37 18.80
N SER A 308 -6.74 -4.44 17.84
CA SER A 308 -5.93 -3.22 17.94
C SER A 308 -6.74 -1.93 17.81
N VAL A 309 -8.04 -2.01 17.49
CA VAL A 309 -8.94 -0.87 17.30
C VAL A 309 -10.27 -1.15 18.00
N THR A 310 -10.69 -0.24 18.87
CA THR A 310 -12.02 -0.21 19.49
C THR A 310 -12.80 0.96 18.89
N LEU A 311 -13.92 0.68 18.26
CA LEU A 311 -14.92 1.65 17.81
C LEU A 311 -15.94 1.88 18.93
N ARG A 312 -16.46 3.10 19.02
CA ARG A 312 -17.48 3.52 19.98
C ARG A 312 -18.46 4.48 19.30
N PRO A 313 -19.56 3.98 18.74
CA PRO A 313 -20.73 4.79 18.40
C PRO A 313 -21.17 5.68 19.57
N SER A 314 -21.74 6.84 19.27
CA SER A 314 -22.28 7.77 20.26
C SER A 314 -23.54 8.52 19.82
N ASP A 315 -23.80 8.61 18.51
CA ASP A 315 -25.02 9.21 17.95
C ASP A 315 -25.38 8.54 16.61
N TRP A 316 -26.67 8.50 16.29
CA TRP A 316 -27.25 7.80 15.14
C TRP A 316 -28.53 8.50 14.68
N GLN A 317 -28.62 8.90 13.41
CA GLN A 317 -29.74 9.72 12.91
C GLN A 317 -30.10 9.42 11.44
N TYR A 318 -31.38 9.59 11.10
CA TYR A 318 -31.86 9.70 9.71
C TYR A 318 -31.68 11.15 9.23
N LEU A 319 -30.94 11.36 8.15
CA LEU A 319 -30.67 12.68 7.58
C LEU A 319 -31.74 13.13 6.56
N ALA A 320 -33.01 12.89 6.89
CA ALA A 320 -34.14 13.04 5.98
C ALA A 320 -34.49 14.50 5.67
N GLU A 321 -34.33 15.42 6.63
CA GLU A 321 -34.52 16.86 6.42
C GLU A 321 -33.24 17.49 5.83
N GLU A 322 -32.08 16.92 6.10
CA GLU A 322 -30.79 17.40 5.64
C GLU A 322 -30.52 17.11 4.16
N PHE A 323 -31.05 16.00 3.60
CA PHE A 323 -30.85 15.56 2.22
C PHE A 323 -32.07 15.79 1.31
N VAL A 324 -32.60 17.01 1.38
CA VAL A 324 -33.62 17.54 0.45
C VAL A 324 -33.06 18.53 -0.58
N ASP A 325 -33.81 18.72 -1.67
CA ASP A 325 -33.63 19.74 -2.70
C ASP A 325 -34.08 21.15 -2.22
N SER A 326 -34.06 22.15 -3.13
CA SER A 326 -34.50 23.51 -2.81
C SER A 326 -36.02 23.68 -2.62
N SER A 327 -36.82 22.66 -2.88
CA SER A 327 -38.28 22.63 -2.68
C SER A 327 -38.71 21.84 -1.43
N GLY A 328 -37.77 21.13 -0.78
CA GLY A 328 -38.03 20.25 0.35
C GLY A 328 -38.34 18.80 -0.02
N LYS A 329 -38.09 18.38 -1.27
CA LYS A 329 -38.21 16.98 -1.72
C LYS A 329 -36.95 16.18 -1.41
N PRO A 330 -37.03 14.91 -1.01
CA PRO A 330 -35.87 14.03 -0.85
C PRO A 330 -35.02 13.92 -2.13
N LEU A 331 -33.70 13.87 -1.98
CA LEU A 331 -32.75 13.73 -3.11
C LEU A 331 -32.64 12.28 -3.63
N SER A 332 -33.15 11.31 -2.88
CA SER A 332 -33.30 9.89 -3.22
C SER A 332 -34.55 9.34 -2.51
N ASP A 333 -35.01 8.20 -3.00
CA ASP A 333 -35.93 7.25 -2.36
C ASP A 333 -35.52 6.75 -0.96
N HIS A 334 -34.25 6.88 -0.54
CA HIS A 334 -33.75 6.50 0.78
C HIS A 334 -33.23 7.72 1.57
N ALA A 335 -33.59 7.80 2.86
CA ALA A 335 -32.98 8.78 3.77
C ALA A 335 -31.61 8.29 4.28
N PRO A 336 -30.53 9.08 4.20
CA PRO A 336 -29.21 8.63 4.64
C PRO A 336 -29.15 8.33 6.14
N ILE A 337 -28.42 7.29 6.53
CA ILE A 337 -28.13 7.00 7.95
C ILE A 337 -26.78 7.58 8.30
N SER A 338 -26.75 8.50 9.27
CA SER A 338 -25.53 9.04 9.87
C SER A 338 -25.17 8.29 11.15
N LEU A 339 -23.87 8.04 11.34
CA LEU A 339 -23.28 7.49 12.55
C LEU A 339 -22.15 8.40 13.03
N ILE A 340 -22.23 8.91 14.26
CA ILE A 340 -21.11 9.63 14.90
C ILE A 340 -20.57 8.81 16.05
N GLY A 341 -19.25 8.67 16.12
CA GLY A 341 -18.56 7.94 17.17
C GLY A 341 -17.11 8.38 17.35
N SER A 342 -16.39 7.55 18.10
CA SER A 342 -14.94 7.66 18.28
C SER A 342 -14.27 6.30 18.06
N PHE A 343 -12.98 6.33 17.76
CA PHE A 343 -12.12 5.15 17.75
C PHE A 343 -11.00 5.30 18.78
N THR A 344 -10.51 4.15 19.26
CA THR A 344 -9.34 4.02 20.12
C THR A 344 -8.43 2.96 19.50
N GLU A 345 -7.24 3.36 19.06
CA GLU A 345 -6.26 2.48 18.44
C GLU A 345 -5.05 2.27 19.36
N VAL A 346 -4.52 1.05 19.38
CA VAL A 346 -3.40 0.63 20.26
C VAL A 346 -2.25 0.15 19.39
N THR A 347 -1.20 0.97 19.26
CA THR A 347 -0.03 0.66 18.42
C THR A 347 0.75 -0.51 19.03
N PRO A 348 0.85 -1.68 18.37
CA PRO A 348 1.62 -2.80 18.91
C PRO A 348 3.11 -2.47 18.84
N TYR A 349 3.81 -2.56 19.97
CA TYR A 349 5.26 -2.39 20.00
C TYR A 349 5.90 -3.50 19.13
N LYS A 350 6.49 -3.13 17.99
CA LYS A 350 7.23 -4.07 17.12
C LYS A 350 8.55 -4.49 17.79
N THR A 351 8.46 -5.32 18.82
CA THR A 351 9.61 -6.04 19.36
C THR A 351 10.11 -7.01 18.28
N HIS A 352 11.19 -6.62 17.59
CA HIS A 352 11.97 -7.53 16.76
C HIS A 352 12.66 -8.55 17.68
N SER A 353 11.92 -9.58 18.07
CA SER A 353 12.41 -10.74 18.80
C SER A 353 13.26 -11.60 17.88
N VAL A 354 14.52 -11.18 17.69
CA VAL A 354 15.53 -12.01 17.05
C VAL A 354 15.75 -13.23 17.94
N ARG A 355 15.10 -14.34 17.59
CA ARG A 355 15.28 -15.63 18.27
C ARG A 355 16.64 -16.20 17.86
N LEU A 356 17.70 -15.71 18.50
CA LEU A 356 19.02 -16.30 18.41
C LEU A 356 18.96 -17.70 19.02
N GLU A 357 19.09 -18.73 18.20
CA GLU A 357 19.31 -20.09 18.69
C GLU A 357 20.73 -20.18 19.24
N SER A 358 20.84 -20.35 20.56
CA SER A 358 22.11 -20.26 21.28
C SER A 358 22.83 -21.61 21.31
N SER A 359 23.67 -21.87 20.31
CA SER A 359 24.45 -23.11 20.19
C SER A 359 25.88 -22.96 19.64
N THR A 360 26.50 -21.78 19.73
CA THR A 360 27.97 -21.63 19.60
C THR A 360 28.49 -20.32 20.21
N ILE A 361 29.81 -20.19 20.33
CA ILE A 361 30.57 -19.02 20.85
C ILE A 361 30.39 -18.77 22.36
N ILE A 362 30.92 -19.71 23.16
CA ILE A 362 31.57 -19.36 24.44
C ILE A 362 33.06 -19.63 24.26
N GLU A 363 33.81 -18.63 23.78
CA GLU A 363 35.22 -18.36 24.12
C GLU A 363 35.72 -17.15 23.31
N GLU A 364 36.03 -16.05 24.02
CA GLU A 364 37.01 -14.97 23.71
C GLU A 364 36.59 -13.64 24.39
N SER A 365 36.76 -13.56 25.71
CA SER A 365 36.60 -12.31 26.47
C SER A 365 37.71 -12.08 27.50
N ARG A 366 38.96 -12.39 27.11
CA ARG A 366 40.17 -12.20 27.93
C ARG A 366 41.27 -11.34 27.27
N SER A 367 40.91 -10.19 26.73
CA SER A 367 41.85 -9.05 26.68
C SER A 367 41.11 -7.70 26.72
N GLY A 368 41.41 -6.86 27.71
CA GLY A 368 40.75 -5.57 27.88
C GLY A 368 41.48 -4.43 27.15
N ARG A 369 40.95 -3.94 26.02
CA ARG A 369 41.40 -2.68 25.39
C ARG A 369 40.28 -2.04 24.53
N LEU A 370 39.32 -1.40 25.18
CA LEU A 370 38.29 -0.59 24.51
C LEU A 370 38.83 0.79 24.12
N LEU A 371 39.33 0.93 22.89
CA LEU A 371 39.50 2.23 22.23
C LEU A 371 38.29 2.48 21.30
N PHE A 372 37.36 3.32 21.74
CA PHE A 372 36.17 3.69 20.97
C PHE A 372 36.53 4.45 19.69
N ASN A 373 36.52 3.75 18.56
CA ASN A 373 36.81 4.34 17.25
C ASN A 373 35.53 4.45 16.40
N MET A 374 34.77 5.54 16.56
CA MET A 374 33.49 5.82 15.86
C MET A 374 33.62 6.06 14.34
N ARG A 375 34.68 5.55 13.71
CA ARG A 375 35.02 5.78 12.30
C ARG A 375 34.64 4.61 11.37
N GLN A 376 34.44 3.40 11.92
CA GLN A 376 34.10 2.20 11.13
C GLN A 376 32.58 1.95 10.93
N TRP A 377 31.72 2.53 11.77
CA TRP A 377 30.27 2.25 11.73
C TRP A 377 29.46 3.13 10.75
N LYS A 378 30.08 4.17 10.18
CA LYS A 378 29.38 5.11 9.27
C LYS A 378 28.94 4.49 7.92
N PRO A 379 29.71 3.62 7.24
CA PRO A 379 29.25 2.96 6.02
C PRO A 379 28.03 2.05 6.27
N ALA A 380 28.06 1.28 7.37
CA ALA A 380 26.97 0.36 7.71
C ALA A 380 25.65 1.09 8.03
N LEU A 381 25.72 2.21 8.78
CA LEU A 381 24.54 3.04 9.05
C LEU A 381 24.00 3.73 7.78
N LEU A 382 24.87 4.14 6.85
CA LEU A 382 24.46 4.73 5.58
C LEU A 382 23.79 3.69 4.67
N ALA A 383 24.36 2.49 4.54
CA ALA A 383 23.77 1.38 3.80
C ALA A 383 22.42 0.93 4.41
N LEU A 384 22.30 0.94 5.74
CA LEU A 384 21.05 0.62 6.43
C LEU A 384 19.96 1.68 6.17
N ALA A 385 20.32 2.97 6.16
CA ALA A 385 19.38 4.05 5.81
C ALA A 385 18.87 3.95 4.37
N ILE A 386 19.75 3.57 3.42
CA ILE A 386 19.40 3.35 2.01
C ILE A 386 18.48 2.13 1.86
N THR A 387 18.74 1.02 2.57
CA THR A 387 17.96 -0.23 2.44
C THR A 387 16.61 -0.26 3.18
N LEU A 388 16.31 0.73 4.02
CA LEU A 388 15.07 0.80 4.80
C LEU A 388 14.06 1.85 4.33
N GLY A 389 14.32 2.55 3.21
CA GLY A 389 13.37 3.52 2.65
C GLY A 389 13.20 4.84 3.44
N TYR A 390 13.93 5.04 4.54
CA TYR A 390 13.87 6.24 5.40
C TYR A 390 14.41 7.53 4.75
N GLY A 391 14.66 7.54 3.43
CA GLY A 391 15.15 8.69 2.67
C GLY A 391 14.27 9.94 2.70
N THR A 392 13.01 9.82 3.12
CA THR A 392 12.08 10.94 3.35
C THR A 392 12.21 11.59 4.73
N SER A 393 12.95 10.97 5.67
CA SER A 393 12.98 11.37 7.10
C SER A 393 14.35 11.76 7.66
N LEU A 394 15.40 11.76 6.82
CA LEU A 394 16.70 12.39 7.12
C LEU A 394 16.95 13.69 6.35
N TRP A 395 15.95 14.16 5.60
CA TRP A 395 15.80 15.60 5.43
C TRP A 395 15.48 16.20 6.81
N PRO A 396 16.14 17.30 7.25
CA PRO A 396 15.45 18.16 8.20
C PRO A 396 14.13 18.61 7.54
N THR A 397 13.08 18.78 8.33
CA THR A 397 11.96 19.63 7.91
C THR A 397 12.52 20.91 7.32
N THR A 398 11.99 21.33 6.17
CA THR A 398 12.48 22.49 5.39
C THR A 398 12.81 23.64 6.32
N GLN A 399 14.12 23.89 6.56
CA GLN A 399 14.53 24.95 7.46
C GLN A 399 14.05 26.27 6.86
N GLN A 400 13.06 26.86 7.51
CA GLN A 400 12.47 28.14 7.15
C GLN A 400 13.58 29.21 7.18
N GLY A 401 14.24 29.42 6.03
CA GLY A 401 15.43 30.27 5.91
C GLY A 401 16.50 29.82 4.90
N GLN A 402 16.58 28.54 4.50
CA GLN A 402 17.56 28.11 3.47
C GLN A 402 16.90 27.94 2.10
N ALA A 403 17.32 28.79 1.16
CA ALA A 403 16.88 28.76 -0.23
C ALA A 403 17.52 27.58 -1.00
N VAL A 404 16.74 26.97 -1.89
CA VAL A 404 17.23 25.95 -2.82
C VAL A 404 18.18 26.57 -3.83
N ASP A 405 19.30 25.89 -4.13
CA ASP A 405 20.20 26.29 -5.20
C ASP A 405 19.52 26.11 -6.57
N PRO A 406 19.41 27.16 -7.41
CA PRO A 406 18.67 27.10 -8.67
C PRO A 406 19.27 26.08 -9.66
N ILE A 407 18.41 25.17 -10.11
CA ILE A 407 18.64 24.23 -11.23
C ILE A 407 18.30 24.99 -12.52
N ASP A 408 19.08 24.76 -13.59
CA ASP A 408 18.90 25.43 -14.89
C ASP A 408 18.93 24.49 -16.11
N GLN A 409 19.12 23.18 -15.88
CA GLN A 409 18.88 22.11 -16.84
C GLN A 409 18.67 20.81 -16.07
N VAL A 410 17.81 19.94 -16.61
CA VAL A 410 17.63 18.57 -16.12
C VAL A 410 17.55 17.58 -17.29
N ASN A 411 18.24 16.45 -17.18
CA ASN A 411 18.20 15.36 -18.14
C ASN A 411 17.69 14.10 -17.43
N LEU A 412 16.60 13.50 -17.92
CA LEU A 412 16.06 12.22 -17.46
C LEU A 412 16.53 11.11 -18.41
N PHE A 413 17.00 10.00 -17.85
CA PHE A 413 17.23 8.73 -18.55
C PHE A 413 16.40 7.66 -17.84
N MET A 414 15.28 7.25 -18.44
CA MET A 414 14.24 6.43 -17.80
C MET A 414 13.99 5.12 -18.56
N ARG A 415 13.93 4.02 -17.81
CA ARG A 415 13.50 2.71 -18.29
C ARG A 415 12.01 2.75 -18.65
N HIS A 416 11.60 1.96 -19.65
CA HIS A 416 10.19 1.55 -19.80
C HIS A 416 9.59 1.05 -18.46
N ASP A 417 8.28 1.18 -18.33
CA ASP A 417 7.59 0.81 -17.09
C ASP A 417 7.14 -0.67 -17.03
N PHE A 418 6.35 -1.05 -16.02
CA PHE A 418 5.91 -2.43 -15.78
C PHE A 418 5.25 -3.05 -17.02
N ARG A 419 5.93 -4.05 -17.57
CA ARG A 419 5.56 -4.78 -18.79
C ARG A 419 5.28 -6.24 -18.52
N GLY A 420 4.64 -6.92 -19.47
CA GLY A 420 4.58 -8.37 -19.48
C GLY A 420 5.94 -9.06 -19.74
N PRO A 421 5.99 -10.39 -19.60
CA PRO A 421 7.22 -11.17 -19.81
C PRO A 421 7.75 -11.03 -21.24
N SER A 422 9.04 -11.26 -21.46
CA SER A 422 9.54 -11.41 -22.84
C SER A 422 9.04 -12.72 -23.43
N LYS A 423 9.01 -12.87 -24.77
CA LYS A 423 8.46 -14.06 -25.45
C LYS A 423 9.00 -15.39 -24.90
N GLY A 424 10.31 -15.49 -24.66
CA GLY A 424 10.94 -16.69 -24.09
C GLY A 424 10.51 -16.96 -22.64
N VAL A 425 10.52 -15.93 -21.79
CA VAL A 425 10.10 -16.05 -20.39
C VAL A 425 8.60 -16.36 -20.28
N GLY A 426 7.78 -15.74 -21.12
CA GLY A 426 6.34 -15.98 -21.22
C GLY A 426 6.03 -17.42 -21.67
N SER A 427 6.82 -17.97 -22.60
CA SER A 427 6.72 -19.37 -23.00
C SER A 427 7.07 -20.32 -21.83
N GLY A 428 8.17 -20.06 -21.10
CA GLY A 428 8.53 -20.85 -19.92
C GLY A 428 7.47 -20.81 -18.81
N ILE A 429 6.89 -19.64 -18.55
CA ILE A 429 5.75 -19.47 -17.65
C ILE A 429 4.55 -20.27 -18.18
N ALA A 430 4.18 -20.15 -19.45
CA ALA A 430 3.04 -20.87 -20.03
C ALA A 430 3.20 -22.40 -19.95
N THR A 431 4.40 -22.94 -20.17
CA THR A 431 4.69 -24.38 -19.99
C THR A 431 4.49 -24.82 -18.54
N MET A 432 5.05 -24.07 -17.58
CA MET A 432 4.91 -24.35 -16.15
C MET A 432 3.45 -24.27 -15.66
N ILE A 433 2.72 -23.22 -16.07
CA ILE A 433 1.29 -23.08 -15.76
C ILE A 433 0.49 -24.23 -16.37
N SER A 434 0.72 -24.58 -17.64
CA SER A 434 0.02 -25.69 -18.31
C SER A 434 0.24 -27.03 -17.59
N LYS A 435 1.46 -27.28 -17.11
CA LYS A 435 1.79 -28.48 -16.32
C LYS A 435 0.99 -28.55 -15.01
N ILE A 436 0.93 -27.44 -14.26
CA ILE A 436 0.17 -27.37 -12.99
C ILE A 436 -1.33 -27.50 -13.26
N VAL A 437 -1.87 -26.75 -14.24
CA VAL A 437 -3.28 -26.82 -14.63
C VAL A 437 -3.67 -28.22 -15.10
N ASN A 438 -2.81 -28.94 -15.82
CA ASN A 438 -3.08 -30.33 -16.19
C ASN A 438 -3.15 -31.25 -14.96
N ALA A 439 -2.25 -31.06 -13.97
CA ALA A 439 -2.33 -31.79 -12.69
C ALA A 439 -3.60 -31.45 -11.88
N SER A 440 -4.13 -30.22 -12.02
CA SER A 440 -5.40 -29.79 -11.39
C SER A 440 -6.66 -30.35 -12.05
N ASN A 441 -6.62 -30.66 -13.36
CA ASN A 441 -7.76 -31.22 -14.08
C ASN A 441 -7.77 -32.76 -14.13
N ALA A 442 -6.73 -33.42 -13.60
CA ALA A 442 -6.70 -34.88 -13.47
C ALA A 442 -7.71 -35.37 -12.41
N GLU A 443 -8.22 -36.59 -12.59
CA GLU A 443 -9.09 -37.26 -11.61
C GLU A 443 -8.41 -37.35 -10.22
N ASP A 444 -7.08 -37.59 -10.23
CA ASP A 444 -6.21 -37.63 -9.05
C ASP A 444 -5.70 -36.24 -8.59
N SER A 445 -6.36 -35.12 -8.92
CA SER A 445 -5.84 -33.78 -8.56
C SER A 445 -5.66 -33.57 -7.05
N SER A 446 -6.53 -34.17 -6.23
CA SER A 446 -6.40 -34.19 -4.77
C SER A 446 -5.14 -34.92 -4.27
N TRP A 447 -4.66 -35.91 -5.02
CA TRP A 447 -3.39 -36.60 -4.77
C TRP A 447 -2.20 -35.81 -5.31
N ASN A 448 -2.30 -35.23 -6.52
CA ASN A 448 -1.24 -34.40 -7.13
C ASN A 448 -0.80 -33.23 -6.23
N PHE A 449 -1.73 -32.61 -5.51
CA PHE A 449 -1.47 -31.49 -4.59
C PHE A 449 -1.54 -31.86 -3.10
N ALA A 450 -1.52 -33.16 -2.76
CA ALA A 450 -1.47 -33.60 -1.37
C ALA A 450 -0.17 -33.16 -0.68
N ILE A 451 -0.26 -32.53 0.50
CA ILE A 451 0.91 -32.04 1.24
C ILE A 451 1.64 -33.20 1.92
N GLY A 452 2.89 -33.43 1.54
CA GLY A 452 3.62 -34.69 1.81
C GLY A 452 4.53 -34.73 3.04
N ASP A 453 4.96 -33.59 3.56
CA ASP A 453 5.96 -33.51 4.64
C ASP A 453 5.36 -33.31 6.05
N GLY A 454 4.03 -33.37 6.17
CA GLY A 454 3.30 -33.23 7.42
C GLY A 454 3.23 -31.79 7.96
N GLN A 455 3.67 -30.79 7.21
CA GLN A 455 3.54 -29.37 7.58
C GLN A 455 2.31 -28.74 6.93
N SER A 456 1.94 -27.54 7.39
CA SER A 456 0.85 -26.76 6.80
C SER A 456 1.43 -25.76 5.80
N HIS A 457 1.04 -25.88 4.54
CA HIS A 457 1.52 -25.06 3.43
C HIS A 457 0.38 -24.26 2.74
N PRO A 458 -0.31 -23.36 3.47
CA PRO A 458 -1.40 -22.57 2.92
C PRO A 458 -0.98 -21.69 1.74
N GLU A 459 0.31 -21.32 1.64
CA GLU A 459 0.88 -20.59 0.52
C GLU A 459 0.97 -21.42 -0.78
N LEU A 460 0.76 -22.74 -0.72
CA LEU A 460 0.71 -23.63 -1.90
C LEU A 460 -0.73 -24.00 -2.31
N HIS A 461 -1.73 -23.74 -1.47
CA HIS A 461 -3.12 -24.15 -1.71
C HIS A 461 -3.73 -23.56 -3.00
N PHE A 462 -3.22 -22.43 -3.49
CA PHE A 462 -3.71 -21.81 -4.73
C PHE A 462 -3.35 -22.60 -6.00
N LEU A 463 -2.38 -23.53 -5.93
CA LEU A 463 -1.86 -24.25 -7.10
C LEU A 463 -2.89 -25.23 -7.70
N SER A 464 -3.72 -25.87 -6.87
CA SER A 464 -4.81 -26.70 -7.36
C SER A 464 -5.87 -25.86 -8.08
N GLY A 465 -6.27 -24.72 -7.50
CA GLY A 465 -7.19 -23.73 -8.10
C GLY A 465 -6.57 -22.78 -9.13
N LEU A 466 -5.38 -23.09 -9.68
CA LEU A 466 -4.64 -22.17 -10.54
C LEU A 466 -5.34 -21.90 -11.88
N LYS A 467 -6.11 -22.88 -12.39
CA LYS A 467 -6.90 -22.77 -13.62
C LYS A 467 -7.87 -21.58 -13.61
N ASP A 468 -8.55 -21.37 -12.47
CA ASP A 468 -9.66 -20.43 -12.35
C ASP A 468 -9.18 -19.04 -11.88
N SER A 469 -7.92 -18.94 -11.44
CA SER A 469 -7.31 -17.75 -10.85
C SER A 469 -6.17 -17.15 -11.67
N TYR A 470 -5.50 -17.93 -12.52
CA TYR A 470 -4.43 -17.45 -13.38
C TYR A 470 -4.97 -16.71 -14.61
N LYS A 471 -4.50 -15.49 -14.82
CA LYS A 471 -4.76 -14.71 -16.04
C LYS A 471 -3.44 -14.52 -16.79
N ALA A 472 -3.35 -15.02 -18.01
CA ALA A 472 -2.13 -14.93 -18.81
C ALA A 472 -1.75 -13.47 -19.11
N VAL A 473 -0.51 -13.09 -18.79
CA VAL A 473 0.01 -11.74 -19.02
C VAL A 473 0.45 -11.58 -20.49
N PRO A 474 -0.08 -10.60 -21.25
CA PRO A 474 0.37 -10.34 -22.62
C PRO A 474 1.87 -10.05 -22.68
N SER A 475 2.61 -10.74 -23.55
CA SER A 475 4.08 -10.62 -23.61
C SER A 475 4.54 -9.32 -24.26
N GLU A 476 5.74 -8.85 -23.88
CA GLU A 476 6.46 -7.65 -24.35
C GLU A 476 5.79 -6.27 -24.12
N LEU A 477 4.46 -6.21 -24.07
CA LEU A 477 3.67 -4.97 -23.94
C LEU A 477 3.73 -4.37 -22.53
N LEU A 478 3.47 -3.07 -22.44
CA LEU A 478 3.23 -2.38 -21.17
C LEU A 478 1.95 -2.92 -20.51
N THR A 479 1.92 -2.98 -19.18
CA THR A 479 0.71 -3.28 -18.41
C THR A 479 0.01 -1.98 -18.01
N ALA A 480 -1.30 -2.04 -17.74
CA ALA A 480 -2.06 -0.88 -17.24
C ALA A 480 -1.52 -0.32 -15.92
N TYR A 481 -0.91 -1.15 -15.06
CA TYR A 481 -0.21 -0.65 -13.87
C TYR A 481 1.09 0.11 -14.24
N GLY A 482 1.85 -0.36 -15.22
CA GLY A 482 3.03 0.37 -15.72
C GLY A 482 2.69 1.69 -16.42
N GLU A 483 1.54 1.73 -17.10
CA GLU A 483 0.97 2.98 -17.63
C GLU A 483 0.62 3.94 -16.47
N GLN A 484 -0.02 3.44 -15.40
CA GLN A 484 -0.34 4.25 -14.21
C GLN A 484 0.92 4.72 -13.43
N ASP A 485 1.97 3.91 -13.33
CA ASP A 485 3.23 4.31 -12.69
C ASP A 485 3.98 5.35 -13.55
N ALA A 486 3.98 5.19 -14.88
CA ALA A 486 4.55 6.17 -15.81
C ALA A 486 3.85 7.53 -15.71
N HIS A 487 2.51 7.56 -15.68
CA HIS A 487 1.69 8.77 -15.40
C HIS A 487 2.15 9.43 -14.08
N THR A 488 2.12 8.65 -12.98
CA THR A 488 2.52 9.09 -11.64
C THR A 488 3.97 9.62 -11.61
N SER A 489 4.89 9.00 -12.34
CA SER A 489 6.30 9.40 -12.47
C SER A 489 6.45 10.72 -13.23
N GLY A 490 5.72 10.88 -14.34
CA GLY A 490 5.63 12.11 -15.12
C GLY A 490 5.17 13.30 -14.29
N TYR A 491 4.10 13.10 -13.52
CA TYR A 491 3.62 14.13 -12.61
C TYR A 491 4.60 14.44 -11.46
N ARG A 492 5.24 13.44 -10.85
CA ARG A 492 6.28 13.69 -9.82
C ARG A 492 7.41 14.55 -10.38
N PHE A 493 7.79 14.32 -11.65
CA PHE A 493 8.75 15.15 -12.37
C PHE A 493 8.22 16.57 -12.63
N LYS A 494 6.92 16.76 -12.92
CA LYS A 494 6.25 18.08 -12.99
C LYS A 494 6.35 18.83 -11.67
N LYS A 495 6.05 18.19 -10.53
CA LYS A 495 6.20 18.81 -9.20
C LYS A 495 7.64 19.22 -8.87
N MET A 496 8.64 18.47 -9.34
CA MET A 496 10.06 18.78 -9.08
C MET A 496 10.67 19.82 -10.04
N TYR A 497 10.34 19.77 -11.34
CA TYR A 497 11.07 20.49 -12.40
C TYR A 497 10.18 21.30 -13.35
N GLY A 498 8.85 21.27 -13.20
CA GLY A 498 7.89 21.96 -14.10
C GLY A 498 8.11 23.47 -14.21
N TYR A 499 8.75 24.11 -13.22
CA TYR A 499 9.10 25.54 -13.29
C TYR A 499 10.14 25.85 -14.39
N LEU A 500 10.97 24.87 -14.79
CA LEU A 500 11.88 25.00 -15.94
C LEU A 500 11.13 25.16 -17.26
N LEU A 501 9.83 24.82 -17.29
CA LEU A 501 8.96 25.00 -18.45
C LEU A 501 8.46 26.44 -18.60
N GLY A 502 8.61 27.29 -17.57
CA GLY A 502 8.13 28.67 -17.53
C GLY A 502 6.86 28.86 -16.68
N HIS A 503 5.98 27.87 -16.66
CA HIS A 503 4.88 27.76 -15.69
C HIS A 503 4.51 26.29 -15.40
N MET A 504 3.76 26.04 -14.32
CA MET A 504 3.42 24.68 -13.87
C MET A 504 2.20 24.08 -14.56
N ASP A 505 1.19 24.89 -14.90
CA ASP A 505 -0.06 24.42 -15.50
C ASP A 505 0.03 24.44 -17.03
N TRP A 506 0.55 23.37 -17.60
CA TRP A 506 0.49 23.13 -19.04
C TRP A 506 -0.79 22.46 -19.51
N TYR A 507 -1.67 22.01 -18.62
CA TYR A 507 -2.96 21.45 -19.03
C TYR A 507 -3.87 22.56 -19.56
N ASN A 508 -4.09 23.61 -18.76
CA ASN A 508 -4.98 24.72 -19.15
C ASN A 508 -4.28 25.76 -20.06
N ALA A 509 -3.05 25.51 -20.50
CA ALA A 509 -2.26 26.46 -21.29
C ALA A 509 -2.69 26.53 -22.76
N PRO A 510 -2.88 27.72 -23.35
CA PRO A 510 -3.14 27.86 -24.79
C PRO A 510 -2.03 27.24 -25.65
N VAL A 511 -2.41 26.45 -26.68
CA VAL A 511 -1.50 25.62 -27.50
C VAL A 511 -0.42 26.42 -28.25
N ASN A 512 -0.59 27.73 -28.41
CA ASN A 512 0.36 28.60 -29.11
C ASN A 512 1.66 28.91 -28.35
N GLN A 513 1.79 28.49 -27.08
CA GLN A 513 3.01 28.66 -26.30
C GLN A 513 3.93 27.44 -26.42
N SER A 514 5.16 27.63 -26.93
CA SER A 514 6.09 26.52 -27.10
C SER A 514 6.78 26.12 -25.79
N LEU A 515 6.66 24.85 -25.45
CA LEU A 515 7.25 24.23 -24.26
C LEU A 515 8.76 23.98 -24.43
N PRO A 516 9.60 24.05 -23.38
CA PRO A 516 11.04 23.86 -23.52
C PRO A 516 11.58 22.46 -23.11
N VAL A 517 11.16 21.40 -23.80
CA VAL A 517 11.60 19.99 -23.56
C VAL A 517 12.14 19.31 -24.83
N PHE A 518 12.99 18.29 -24.76
CA PHE A 518 13.44 17.38 -25.84
C PHE A 518 13.36 15.90 -25.40
N VAL A 519 12.30 15.21 -25.80
CA VAL A 519 12.07 13.78 -25.54
C VAL A 519 12.70 12.90 -26.63
N ARG A 520 13.44 11.86 -26.28
CA ARG A 520 13.79 10.75 -27.19
C ARG A 520 13.22 9.44 -26.70
N THR A 521 12.89 8.55 -27.62
CA THR A 521 12.34 7.22 -27.32
C THR A 521 12.73 6.23 -28.42
N THR A 522 12.45 4.95 -28.23
CA THR A 522 12.59 3.93 -29.28
C THR A 522 11.25 3.57 -29.90
N ASP A 523 11.26 2.96 -31.09
CA ASP A 523 10.06 2.42 -31.74
C ASP A 523 9.45 1.20 -31.02
N GLN A 524 10.15 0.60 -30.06
CA GLN A 524 9.63 -0.50 -29.26
C GLN A 524 8.47 -0.05 -28.37
N SER A 525 7.26 -0.53 -28.69
CA SER A 525 5.96 -0.14 -28.12
C SER A 525 5.97 0.21 -26.63
N ARG A 526 6.50 -0.65 -25.74
CA ARG A 526 6.55 -0.38 -24.29
C ARG A 526 7.35 0.86 -23.90
N VAL A 527 8.46 1.14 -24.59
CA VAL A 527 9.32 2.32 -24.35
C VAL A 527 8.59 3.56 -24.87
N ASN A 528 8.03 3.46 -26.08
CA ASN A 528 7.27 4.51 -26.75
C ASN A 528 6.02 4.93 -25.94
N VAL A 529 5.24 3.97 -25.45
CA VAL A 529 4.09 4.24 -24.58
C VAL A 529 4.55 4.82 -23.24
N THR A 530 5.57 4.24 -22.57
CA THR A 530 6.10 4.84 -21.32
C THR A 530 6.54 6.30 -21.54
N SER A 531 7.21 6.60 -22.66
CA SER A 531 7.64 7.95 -22.99
C SER A 531 6.48 8.89 -23.29
N TRP A 532 5.39 8.37 -23.87
CA TRP A 532 4.16 9.12 -24.07
C TRP A 532 3.53 9.43 -22.73
N THR A 533 3.22 8.41 -21.93
CA THR A 533 2.49 8.47 -20.66
C THR A 533 3.20 9.28 -19.57
N PHE A 534 4.52 9.15 -19.43
CA PHE A 534 5.29 10.03 -18.53
C PHE A 534 5.21 11.50 -18.97
N SER A 535 5.46 11.72 -20.26
CA SER A 535 5.39 13.06 -20.84
C SER A 535 3.94 13.58 -20.81
N GLU A 536 2.97 12.67 -20.74
CA GLU A 536 1.53 12.88 -20.65
C GLU A 536 1.13 13.61 -19.36
N ASP A 537 1.80 13.40 -18.23
CA ASP A 537 1.56 14.22 -17.03
C ASP A 537 2.66 15.25 -16.74
N PHE A 538 3.87 15.07 -17.28
CA PHE A 538 4.90 16.10 -17.14
C PHE A 538 4.53 17.41 -17.86
N MET A 539 3.99 17.28 -19.06
CA MET A 539 3.63 18.38 -19.95
C MET A 539 2.13 18.40 -20.27
N GLY A 540 1.47 17.24 -20.19
CA GLY A 540 0.11 16.97 -20.69
C GLY A 540 0.13 15.99 -21.89
N PRO A 541 -1.04 15.70 -22.54
CA PRO A 541 -1.35 15.47 -24.01
C PRO A 541 -1.86 16.55 -25.14
N ASP A 542 -1.21 17.33 -26.12
CA ASP A 542 -0.24 18.56 -26.45
C ASP A 542 1.33 19.12 -26.01
N TRP A 543 2.68 18.64 -25.94
CA TRP A 543 3.82 17.53 -26.17
C TRP A 543 4.62 16.88 -27.46
N ARG A 544 4.13 16.23 -28.59
CA ARG A 544 4.43 16.04 -30.12
C ARG A 544 4.09 16.93 -31.52
N ASN A 545 3.65 18.19 -32.06
CA ASN A 545 3.09 19.69 -32.07
C ASN A 545 3.39 21.04 -31.20
N ARG A 546 3.05 21.28 -29.92
CA ARG A 546 3.51 22.42 -29.04
C ARG A 546 5.02 22.69 -28.76
N LEU A 547 5.91 21.75 -28.39
CA LEU A 547 7.36 22.07 -28.18
C LEU A 547 8.02 22.52 -29.55
N ALA A 548 9.33 22.76 -29.67
CA ALA A 548 9.94 23.35 -30.89
C ALA A 548 10.38 22.43 -32.08
N ALA A 549 10.31 21.09 -32.03
CA ALA A 549 10.83 20.15 -33.06
C ALA A 549 10.32 18.69 -32.89
N PRO A 550 9.94 17.91 -33.93
CA PRO A 550 9.29 16.58 -33.82
C PRO A 550 9.96 15.50 -32.94
N PRO A 551 9.20 14.59 -32.26
CA PRO A 551 9.76 13.51 -31.43
C PRO A 551 10.69 12.58 -32.19
N LEU A 552 11.83 12.30 -31.58
CA LEU A 552 12.88 11.46 -32.13
C LEU A 552 12.70 10.03 -31.61
N THR A 553 11.90 9.28 -32.36
CA THR A 553 11.74 7.83 -32.20
C THR A 553 12.88 7.13 -32.95
N LEU A 554 13.76 6.45 -32.22
CA LEU A 554 14.90 5.72 -32.77
C LEU A 554 14.53 4.23 -33.02
N PRO A 555 15.05 3.58 -34.07
CA PRO A 555 14.61 2.25 -34.47
C PRO A 555 15.38 1.12 -33.75
N ASP A 556 14.94 0.75 -32.54
CA ASP A 556 15.36 -0.47 -31.81
C ASP A 556 15.06 -1.73 -32.63
N SER A 557 14.00 -1.70 -33.44
CA SER A 557 13.73 -2.73 -34.46
C SER A 557 14.89 -2.98 -35.45
N SER A 558 15.82 -2.03 -35.62
CA SER A 558 16.95 -2.13 -36.55
C SER A 558 18.24 -2.55 -35.85
N LYS A 559 18.91 -3.59 -36.38
CA LYS A 559 20.25 -4.02 -35.94
C LYS A 559 21.40 -3.46 -36.77
N VAL A 560 21.12 -2.46 -37.61
CA VAL A 560 22.10 -1.70 -38.41
C VAL A 560 22.07 -0.19 -38.14
N TYR A 561 21.18 0.28 -37.27
CA TYR A 561 21.07 1.70 -36.92
C TYR A 561 21.80 2.01 -35.60
N ASN A 562 22.57 3.09 -35.58
CA ASN A 562 23.29 3.53 -34.38
C ASN A 562 22.34 4.26 -33.41
N ASP A 563 21.63 3.48 -32.60
CA ASP A 563 20.74 3.97 -31.55
C ASP A 563 21.46 3.98 -30.18
N SER A 564 21.47 5.13 -29.50
CA SER A 564 22.02 5.29 -28.14
C SER A 564 21.07 4.81 -27.03
N LEU A 565 19.80 4.61 -27.33
CA LEU A 565 18.73 4.17 -26.41
C LEU A 565 18.45 2.66 -26.51
N ALA A 566 18.87 2.01 -27.59
CA ALA A 566 18.83 0.56 -27.78
C ALA A 566 20.00 0.11 -28.68
N VAL A 567 21.19 -0.10 -28.10
CA VAL A 567 22.43 -0.33 -28.87
C VAL A 567 22.39 -1.63 -29.67
N GLY A 568 22.06 -1.52 -30.95
CA GLY A 568 21.88 -2.64 -31.88
C GLY A 568 23.09 -3.00 -32.75
N THR A 569 24.20 -2.25 -32.68
CA THR A 569 25.29 -2.27 -33.68
C THR A 569 26.67 -2.73 -33.17
N CYS A 570 26.74 -3.43 -32.02
CA CYS A 570 27.97 -3.97 -31.45
C CYS A 570 27.97 -5.52 -31.42
N PRO A 571 28.46 -6.20 -32.48
CA PRO A 571 28.46 -7.66 -32.59
C PRO A 571 29.11 -8.40 -31.41
N PHE A 572 30.26 -7.93 -30.90
CA PHE A 572 30.92 -8.53 -29.74
C PHE A 572 29.98 -8.63 -28.52
N SER A 573 29.24 -7.55 -28.22
CA SER A 573 28.29 -7.52 -27.10
C SER A 573 27.00 -8.32 -27.35
N GLN A 574 26.71 -8.70 -28.59
CA GLN A 574 25.56 -9.56 -28.93
C GLN A 574 25.91 -11.05 -28.86
N ASN A 575 27.20 -11.37 -28.92
CA ASN A 575 27.74 -12.72 -28.81
C ASN A 575 28.34 -13.02 -27.42
N ASP A 576 28.33 -12.06 -26.48
CA ASP A 576 28.82 -12.27 -25.12
C ASP A 576 27.80 -13.03 -24.26
N THR A 577 28.09 -14.30 -23.98
CA THR A 577 27.27 -15.16 -23.10
C THR A 577 27.59 -14.97 -21.61
N SER A 578 28.55 -14.13 -21.23
CA SER A 578 29.10 -14.10 -19.85
C SER A 578 28.05 -13.85 -18.75
N SER A 579 26.98 -13.11 -19.06
CA SER A 579 25.84 -12.92 -18.17
C SER A 579 24.96 -14.17 -18.04
N ASP A 580 24.68 -14.84 -19.16
CA ASP A 580 23.84 -16.05 -19.20
C ASP A 580 24.57 -17.25 -18.58
N ASP A 581 25.88 -17.38 -18.83
CA ASP A 581 26.77 -18.36 -18.19
C ASP A 581 26.82 -18.16 -16.66
N ALA A 582 26.99 -16.91 -16.21
CA ALA A 582 26.97 -16.58 -14.78
C ALA A 582 25.60 -16.85 -14.14
N PHE A 583 24.51 -16.59 -14.87
CA PHE A 583 23.15 -16.89 -14.42
C PHE A 583 22.92 -18.41 -14.34
N ALA A 584 23.35 -19.19 -15.33
CA ALA A 584 23.28 -20.65 -15.32
C ALA A 584 24.05 -21.25 -14.13
N ILE A 585 25.29 -20.83 -13.91
CA ILE A 585 26.11 -21.26 -12.75
C ILE A 585 25.40 -20.97 -11.42
N TRP A 586 24.79 -19.79 -11.28
CA TRP A 586 24.05 -19.46 -10.05
C TRP A 586 22.77 -20.29 -9.90
N ASN A 587 22.02 -20.49 -10.99
CA ASN A 587 20.81 -21.32 -11.01
C ASN A 587 21.09 -22.74 -10.50
N ASP A 588 22.19 -23.38 -10.92
CA ASP A 588 22.61 -24.70 -10.43
C ASP A 588 22.95 -24.71 -8.92
N VAL A 589 23.40 -23.58 -8.36
CA VAL A 589 23.71 -23.46 -6.92
C VAL A 589 22.45 -23.35 -6.07
N TYR A 590 21.36 -22.72 -6.53
CA TYR A 590 20.17 -22.46 -5.70
C TYR A 590 18.90 -23.21 -6.11
N LEU A 591 18.59 -23.36 -7.40
CA LEU A 591 17.32 -23.97 -7.84
C LEU A 591 17.15 -25.42 -7.36
N PRO A 592 18.16 -26.31 -7.38
CA PRO A 592 18.01 -27.67 -6.86
C PRO A 592 17.58 -27.72 -5.38
N LYS A 593 18.02 -26.75 -4.55
CA LYS A 593 17.62 -26.65 -3.14
C LYS A 593 16.18 -26.18 -2.98
N VAL A 594 15.68 -25.33 -3.90
CA VAL A 594 14.29 -24.89 -3.92
C VAL A 594 13.37 -26.01 -4.44
N VAL A 595 13.79 -26.75 -5.47
CA VAL A 595 13.11 -27.98 -5.92
C VAL A 595 13.03 -28.99 -4.77
N GLN A 596 14.14 -29.31 -4.11
CA GLN A 596 14.15 -30.21 -2.93
C GLN A 596 13.30 -29.73 -1.75
N ARG A 597 12.94 -28.44 -1.67
CA ARG A 597 11.98 -27.93 -0.69
C ARG A 597 10.55 -28.16 -1.17
N LEU A 598 10.23 -27.74 -2.40
CA LEU A 598 8.89 -27.84 -2.96
C LEU A 598 8.46 -29.30 -3.21
N GLN A 599 9.38 -30.19 -3.58
CA GLN A 599 9.12 -31.63 -3.76
C GLN A 599 8.88 -32.38 -2.44
N ARG A 600 9.24 -31.81 -1.28
CA ARG A 600 8.85 -32.36 0.03
C ARG A 600 7.42 -31.97 0.39
N ALA A 601 7.05 -30.72 0.17
CA ALA A 601 5.69 -30.25 0.35
C ALA A 601 4.72 -30.89 -0.68
N LEU A 602 5.13 -31.04 -1.94
CA LEU A 602 4.32 -31.56 -3.04
C LEU A 602 4.99 -32.80 -3.68
N PRO A 603 5.00 -33.97 -3.01
CA PRO A 603 5.74 -35.15 -3.47
C PRO A 603 5.26 -35.69 -4.81
N ASN A 604 3.97 -35.55 -5.12
CA ASN A 604 3.31 -36.16 -6.27
C ASN A 604 3.39 -35.29 -7.54
N LEU A 605 3.73 -34.00 -7.39
CA LEU A 605 3.97 -33.08 -8.51
C LEU A 605 5.48 -33.02 -8.82
N ASN A 606 5.95 -33.72 -9.85
CA ASN A 606 7.36 -33.73 -10.26
C ASN A 606 7.82 -32.35 -10.76
N LEU A 607 8.53 -31.57 -9.94
CA LEU A 607 9.00 -30.22 -10.25
C LEU A 607 10.47 -30.19 -10.71
N THR A 608 10.73 -29.47 -11.79
CA THR A 608 12.08 -29.23 -12.33
C THR A 608 12.63 -27.87 -11.89
N THR A 609 13.93 -27.65 -12.06
CA THR A 609 14.55 -26.33 -11.88
C THR A 609 13.92 -25.28 -12.81
N SER A 610 13.58 -25.64 -14.04
CA SER A 610 12.88 -24.78 -15.02
C SER A 610 11.46 -24.40 -14.55
N ASP A 611 10.70 -25.32 -13.95
CA ASP A 611 9.38 -24.99 -13.39
C ASP A 611 9.52 -23.98 -12.25
N VAL A 612 10.47 -24.20 -11.33
CA VAL A 612 10.70 -23.32 -10.17
C VAL A 612 11.19 -21.94 -10.61
N GLN A 613 12.05 -21.86 -11.63
CA GLN A 613 12.47 -20.61 -12.23
C GLN A 613 11.30 -19.89 -12.93
N ALA A 614 10.45 -20.62 -13.65
CA ALA A 614 9.24 -20.07 -14.24
C ALA A 614 8.24 -19.57 -13.18
N MET A 615 8.09 -20.24 -12.03
CA MET A 615 7.29 -19.75 -10.90
C MET A 615 7.86 -18.43 -10.33
N GLN A 616 9.19 -18.33 -10.18
CA GLN A 616 9.85 -17.12 -9.73
C GLN A 616 9.68 -15.97 -10.73
N ASN A 617 9.79 -16.24 -12.03
CA ASN A 617 9.56 -15.27 -13.09
C ASN A 617 8.08 -14.84 -13.18
N ALA A 618 7.13 -15.75 -12.97
CA ALA A 618 5.70 -15.44 -13.01
C ALA A 618 5.29 -14.43 -11.94
N CYS A 619 5.88 -14.49 -10.73
CA CYS A 619 5.52 -13.64 -9.60
C CYS A 619 5.48 -12.13 -9.91
N PRO A 620 6.57 -11.46 -10.36
CA PRO A 620 6.53 -10.02 -10.65
C PRO A 620 5.59 -9.66 -11.80
N PHE A 621 5.55 -10.45 -12.88
CA PHE A 621 4.68 -10.16 -14.03
C PHE A 621 3.19 -10.31 -13.66
N GLN A 622 2.83 -11.33 -12.90
CA GLN A 622 1.45 -11.54 -12.44
C GLN A 622 1.03 -10.46 -11.43
N SER A 623 1.92 -10.05 -10.53
CA SER A 623 1.64 -8.97 -9.56
C SER A 623 1.40 -7.63 -10.25
N ALA A 624 2.22 -7.26 -11.25
CA ALA A 624 2.00 -6.05 -12.03
C ALA A 624 0.69 -6.13 -12.84
N TYR A 625 0.44 -7.24 -13.54
CA TYR A 625 -0.76 -7.42 -14.36
C TYR A 625 -2.07 -7.46 -13.55
N LEU A 626 -2.05 -7.97 -12.32
CA LEU A 626 -3.20 -7.99 -11.41
C LEU A 626 -3.35 -6.71 -10.56
N ASN A 627 -2.51 -5.68 -10.79
CA ASN A 627 -2.42 -4.47 -9.97
C ASN A 627 -2.26 -4.75 -8.46
N ARG A 628 -1.31 -5.64 -8.12
CA ARG A 628 -0.99 -6.11 -6.77
C ARG A 628 0.45 -5.74 -6.37
N THR A 629 0.78 -4.46 -6.48
CA THR A 629 2.07 -3.87 -6.09
C THR A 629 1.84 -2.80 -5.02
N SER A 630 2.79 -2.63 -4.11
CA SER A 630 2.67 -1.74 -2.95
C SER A 630 3.06 -0.29 -3.27
N THR A 631 2.52 0.27 -4.36
CA THR A 631 2.95 1.57 -4.90
C THR A 631 1.84 2.60 -4.82
N ASN A 632 2.09 3.68 -4.08
CA ASN A 632 1.16 4.79 -3.94
C ASN A 632 1.13 5.61 -5.24
N THR A 633 -0.05 5.72 -5.87
CA THR A 633 -0.29 6.48 -7.11
C THR A 633 -1.04 7.80 -6.91
N THR A 634 -1.01 8.37 -5.70
CA THR A 634 -1.20 9.82 -5.59
C THR A 634 -0.07 10.52 -6.34
N LEU A 635 -0.38 11.06 -7.51
CA LEU A 635 -0.75 12.48 -7.67
C LEU A 635 -1.09 12.85 -9.14
N ASP A 636 -2.23 13.55 -9.31
CA ASP A 636 -2.60 14.46 -10.42
C ASP A 636 -2.74 13.90 -11.87
N ALA A 637 -3.18 14.78 -12.81
CA ALA A 637 -3.51 14.49 -14.21
C ALA A 637 -3.36 15.72 -15.18
N ASP A 638 -3.39 15.46 -16.51
CA ASP A 638 -4.32 16.03 -17.53
C ASP A 638 -3.76 16.85 -18.77
N LYS A 639 -4.62 17.18 -19.77
CA LYS A 639 -4.48 17.03 -21.26
C LYS A 639 -3.67 17.97 -22.29
N THR A 640 -2.28 18.00 -22.37
CA THR A 640 -1.24 18.60 -23.40
C THR A 640 0.30 17.93 -23.76
N THR A 641 0.97 16.92 -24.60
CA THR A 641 1.17 15.99 -25.95
C THR A 641 1.50 16.36 -27.55
N PHE A 642 1.85 17.56 -28.16
CA PHE A 642 2.53 18.15 -29.39
C PHE A 642 4.20 18.82 -29.33
N PRO A 643 5.47 18.78 -30.06
CA PRO A 643 6.89 18.11 -29.88
C PRO A 643 8.31 18.85 -29.59
N LEU A 644 9.33 18.19 -28.97
CA LEU A 644 10.80 18.48 -28.65
C LEU A 644 11.57 19.84 -28.85
N GLY A 645 12.86 19.94 -28.41
CA GLY A 645 13.90 20.87 -28.94
C GLY A 645 14.94 21.52 -27.98
N LEU A 646 14.85 21.30 -26.66
CA LEU A 646 14.99 22.39 -25.67
C LEU A 646 15.52 21.91 -24.28
N PRO A 647 15.77 22.79 -23.26
CA PRO A 647 16.58 22.49 -22.06
C PRO A 647 16.19 21.36 -21.09
N VAL A 648 15.02 20.71 -21.21
CA VAL A 648 14.72 19.48 -20.45
C VAL A 648 14.86 18.28 -21.38
N TYR A 649 15.85 17.41 -21.18
CA TYR A 649 16.03 16.23 -22.05
C TYR A 649 15.39 15.00 -21.40
N LEU A 650 14.50 14.28 -22.08
CA LEU A 650 13.84 13.06 -21.56
C LEU A 650 14.10 11.85 -22.46
N ASP A 651 15.00 10.96 -22.05
CA ASP A 651 15.39 9.79 -22.83
C ASP A 651 14.75 8.52 -22.26
N PHE A 652 13.99 7.79 -23.09
CA PHE A 652 13.34 6.54 -22.68
C PHE A 652 13.99 5.31 -23.33
N THR A 653 14.23 4.27 -22.51
CA THR A 653 15.16 3.18 -22.85
C THR A 653 14.82 1.85 -22.13
N HIS A 654 15.73 0.88 -22.15
CA HIS A 654 15.66 -0.40 -21.43
C HIS A 654 16.55 -0.41 -20.17
N ASP A 655 16.44 -1.47 -19.37
CA ASP A 655 17.30 -1.71 -18.21
C ASP A 655 18.77 -1.84 -18.60
N THR A 656 19.07 -2.63 -19.61
CA THR A 656 20.46 -2.88 -20.04
C THR A 656 21.19 -1.60 -20.48
N GLN A 657 20.49 -0.63 -21.06
CA GLN A 657 21.08 0.68 -21.40
C GLN A 657 21.20 1.63 -20.19
N LEU A 658 20.26 1.63 -19.24
CA LEU A 658 20.39 2.41 -18.00
C LEU A 658 21.51 1.86 -17.10
N ASP A 659 21.65 0.53 -16.98
CA ASP A 659 22.81 -0.13 -16.37
C ASP A 659 24.11 0.24 -17.12
N SER A 660 24.12 0.18 -18.46
CA SER A 660 25.29 0.56 -19.27
C SER A 660 25.69 2.02 -19.05
N ALA A 661 24.72 2.95 -18.96
CA ALA A 661 24.99 4.36 -18.71
C ALA A 661 25.63 4.58 -17.33
N VAL A 662 25.10 3.93 -16.28
CA VAL A 662 25.66 3.97 -14.92
C VAL A 662 27.07 3.39 -14.88
N ALA A 663 27.31 2.26 -15.57
CA ALA A 663 28.63 1.62 -15.67
C ALA A 663 29.66 2.48 -16.41
N VAL A 664 29.31 3.03 -17.58
CA VAL A 664 30.19 3.87 -18.41
C VAL A 664 30.53 5.18 -17.71
N MET A 665 29.62 5.75 -16.91
CA MET A 665 29.91 6.92 -16.08
C MET A 665 30.86 6.63 -14.89
N GLY A 666 31.20 5.37 -14.65
CA GLY A 666 32.06 4.93 -13.53
C GLY A 666 31.35 4.88 -12.17
N LEU A 667 30.01 4.91 -12.16
CA LEU A 667 29.18 4.98 -10.96
C LEU A 667 28.95 3.58 -10.38
N LEU A 668 28.69 3.51 -9.06
CA LEU A 668 28.39 2.27 -8.31
C LEU A 668 29.39 1.11 -8.52
N LYS A 669 30.64 1.43 -8.88
CA LYS A 669 31.67 0.43 -9.20
C LYS A 669 32.12 -0.36 -7.97
N ASP A 670 31.68 -1.62 -7.88
CA ASP A 670 32.23 -2.56 -6.90
C ASP A 670 33.71 -2.84 -7.14
N GLY A 671 34.50 -2.89 -6.06
CA GLY A 671 35.95 -3.10 -6.11
C GLY A 671 36.38 -4.55 -6.39
N ARG A 672 35.43 -5.45 -6.69
CA ARG A 672 35.63 -6.89 -6.96
C ARG A 672 34.58 -7.35 -7.96
N LYS A 673 34.94 -8.30 -8.85
CA LYS A 673 33.94 -9.02 -9.64
C LYS A 673 33.03 -9.84 -8.70
N LEU A 674 31.75 -9.96 -9.05
CA LEU A 674 30.85 -10.89 -8.37
C LEU A 674 31.22 -12.34 -8.71
N ASP A 675 30.99 -13.25 -7.76
CA ASP A 675 31.29 -14.67 -7.87
C ASP A 675 29.97 -15.43 -8.08
N PRO A 676 29.69 -15.98 -9.28
CA PRO A 676 28.41 -16.63 -9.57
C PRO A 676 28.20 -17.94 -8.79
N THR A 677 29.21 -18.45 -8.08
CA THR A 677 29.06 -19.62 -7.21
C THR A 677 28.57 -19.29 -5.79
N LYS A 678 28.46 -17.99 -5.43
CA LYS A 678 28.23 -17.54 -4.05
C LYS A 678 27.15 -16.46 -3.98
N TYR A 679 26.40 -16.47 -2.88
CA TYR A 679 25.45 -15.39 -2.61
C TYR A 679 26.20 -14.05 -2.48
N PRO A 680 25.83 -13.00 -3.23
CA PRO A 680 26.59 -11.76 -3.27
C PRO A 680 26.46 -10.98 -1.95
N SER A 681 27.49 -10.19 -1.62
CA SER A 681 27.49 -9.45 -0.34
C SER A 681 26.35 -8.43 -0.26
N LYS A 682 25.95 -8.11 0.97
CA LYS A 682 24.88 -7.14 1.28
C LYS A 682 25.32 -5.68 1.18
N ASP A 683 26.63 -5.42 1.19
CA ASP A 683 27.26 -4.11 1.09
C ASP A 683 27.78 -3.78 -0.33
N ARG A 684 27.47 -4.63 -1.32
CA ARG A 684 27.78 -4.38 -2.74
C ARG A 684 27.12 -3.08 -3.22
N LEU A 685 27.80 -2.37 -4.11
CA LEU A 685 27.28 -1.15 -4.74
C LEU A 685 26.41 -1.48 -5.96
N TRP A 686 26.73 -2.54 -6.71
CA TRP A 686 25.95 -2.96 -7.86
C TRP A 686 24.74 -3.81 -7.46
N ASN A 687 23.54 -3.24 -7.61
CA ASN A 687 22.30 -3.97 -7.35
C ASN A 687 21.21 -3.54 -8.35
N THR A 688 20.99 -4.34 -9.38
CA THR A 688 20.02 -4.11 -10.48
C THR A 688 18.65 -3.63 -9.97
N ALA A 689 18.14 -4.19 -8.87
CA ALA A 689 16.85 -3.78 -8.26
C ALA A 689 16.82 -2.35 -7.68
N HIS A 690 17.99 -1.75 -7.41
CA HIS A 690 18.13 -0.34 -6.96
C HIS A 690 18.57 0.60 -8.10
N ILE A 691 19.05 0.06 -9.22
CA ILE A 691 19.56 0.85 -10.37
C ILE A 691 18.49 0.91 -11.46
N VAL A 692 17.97 -0.23 -11.89
CA VAL A 692 17.05 -0.38 -13.05
C VAL A 692 15.74 -1.13 -12.73
N PRO A 693 14.98 -0.77 -11.68
CA PRO A 693 13.63 -1.28 -11.50
C PRO A 693 12.74 -0.91 -12.71
N MET A 694 11.55 -1.50 -12.82
CA MET A 694 10.51 -0.98 -13.73
C MET A 694 10.21 0.48 -13.36
N GLY A 695 10.03 1.35 -14.35
CA GLY A 695 9.89 2.80 -14.12
C GLY A 695 11.15 3.46 -13.56
N GLY A 696 12.28 2.75 -13.56
CA GLY A 696 13.55 3.20 -13.01
C GLY A 696 14.17 4.34 -13.79
N ARG A 697 14.72 5.34 -13.10
CA ARG A 697 15.21 6.58 -13.71
C ARG A 697 16.50 7.07 -13.09
N MET A 698 17.34 7.64 -13.94
CA MET A 698 18.45 8.51 -13.57
C MET A 698 18.11 9.94 -13.99
N VAL A 699 18.26 10.90 -13.07
CA VAL A 699 18.04 12.32 -13.31
C VAL A 699 19.35 13.06 -13.08
N VAL A 700 19.85 13.74 -14.11
CA VAL A 700 21.07 14.56 -14.06
C VAL A 700 20.67 16.03 -14.04
N GLU A 701 20.83 16.68 -12.90
CA GLU A 701 20.58 18.11 -12.71
C GLU A 701 21.85 18.92 -12.94
N ARG A 702 21.74 20.08 -13.60
CA ARG A 702 22.75 21.14 -13.57
C ARG A 702 22.23 22.32 -12.75
N LEU A 703 23.00 22.73 -11.74
CA LEU A 703 22.59 23.75 -10.77
C LEU A 703 23.72 24.73 -10.43
N THR A 704 23.34 25.87 -9.86
CA THR A 704 24.25 26.98 -9.50
C THR A 704 24.12 27.29 -8.01
N CYS A 705 25.20 27.16 -7.23
CA CYS A 705 25.13 27.40 -5.79
C CYS A 705 24.96 28.90 -5.47
N ARG A 706 24.11 29.24 -4.49
CA ARG A 706 23.77 30.64 -4.18
C ARG A 706 25.01 31.47 -3.85
N GLY A 707 25.26 32.50 -4.67
CA GLY A 707 26.43 33.38 -4.55
C GLY A 707 27.70 32.89 -5.24
N ASN A 708 27.64 31.79 -6.00
CA ASN A 708 28.76 31.23 -6.76
C ASN A 708 28.33 30.94 -8.22
N PRO A 709 28.90 31.60 -9.24
CA PRO A 709 28.52 31.37 -10.65
C PRO A 709 28.94 30.00 -11.20
N GLN A 710 29.77 29.24 -10.45
CA GLN A 710 30.19 27.89 -10.82
C GLN A 710 28.98 26.95 -10.98
N LYS A 711 28.92 26.26 -12.12
CA LYS A 711 27.95 25.19 -12.36
C LYS A 711 28.40 23.89 -11.69
N TYR A 712 27.43 23.19 -11.10
CA TYR A 712 27.56 21.87 -10.50
C TYR A 712 26.60 20.89 -11.17
N VAL A 713 26.96 19.61 -11.11
CA VAL A 713 26.13 18.47 -11.48
C VAL A 713 25.74 17.71 -10.21
N ARG A 714 24.49 17.26 -10.16
CA ARG A 714 23.98 16.26 -9.22
C ARG A 714 23.31 15.15 -10.02
N ILE A 715 23.39 13.91 -9.53
CA ILE A 715 22.67 12.78 -10.12
C ILE A 715 21.75 12.20 -9.05
N LEU A 716 20.48 12.01 -9.38
CA LEU A 716 19.53 11.20 -8.63
C LEU A 716 19.33 9.88 -9.39
N LEU A 717 19.31 8.77 -8.68
CA LEU A 717 19.02 7.45 -9.22
C LEU A 717 17.86 6.86 -8.42
N ASN A 718 16.71 6.67 -9.06
CA ASN A 718 15.44 6.30 -8.42
C ASN A 718 15.14 7.21 -7.23
N ASP A 719 15.18 8.51 -7.51
CA ASP A 719 14.95 9.65 -6.61
C ASP A 719 15.99 9.81 -5.46
N ALA A 720 16.91 8.87 -5.28
CA ALA A 720 18.00 8.95 -4.30
C ALA A 720 19.23 9.69 -4.87
N VAL A 721 19.73 10.72 -4.16
CA VAL A 721 20.94 11.46 -4.55
C VAL A 721 22.16 10.53 -4.51
N LEU A 722 22.81 10.37 -5.65
CA LEU A 722 23.95 9.49 -5.86
C LEU A 722 25.29 10.18 -5.50
N PRO A 723 26.10 9.64 -4.56
CA PRO A 723 27.36 10.28 -4.18
C PRO A 723 28.43 10.24 -5.28
N LEU A 724 28.56 11.33 -6.04
CA LEU A 724 29.58 11.47 -7.10
C LEU A 724 31.04 11.38 -6.61
N SER A 725 31.28 11.42 -5.30
CA SER A 725 32.62 11.37 -4.69
C SER A 725 33.40 10.07 -4.92
N GLY A 726 32.80 9.04 -5.54
CA GLY A 726 33.51 7.87 -6.05
C GLY A 726 34.31 8.15 -7.34
N LEU A 727 33.93 9.17 -8.11
CA LEU A 727 34.70 9.63 -9.28
C LEU A 727 35.91 10.44 -8.80
N LYS A 728 37.09 10.17 -9.38
CA LYS A 728 38.39 10.71 -8.93
C LYS A 728 38.41 12.25 -8.90
N GLU A 729 37.87 12.88 -9.93
CA GLU A 729 37.78 14.33 -10.09
C GLU A 729 36.70 14.95 -9.18
N CYS A 730 35.67 14.18 -8.84
CA CYS A 730 34.58 14.58 -7.94
C CYS A 730 34.84 14.24 -6.46
N CYS A 731 36.05 13.82 -6.09
CA CYS A 731 36.37 13.39 -4.74
C CYS A 731 36.18 14.50 -3.68
N VAL A 732 36.05 14.08 -2.41
CA VAL A 732 35.77 14.97 -1.25
C VAL A 732 36.82 16.09 -1.11
N GLN A 733 38.06 15.83 -1.55
CA GLN A 733 39.16 16.78 -1.58
C GLN A 733 38.99 17.86 -2.65
N ALA A 734 38.49 17.52 -3.84
CA ALA A 734 38.34 18.43 -4.98
C ALA A 734 37.04 19.26 -4.92
N GLN A 735 35.97 18.70 -4.34
CA GLN A 735 34.66 19.37 -4.22
C GLN A 735 34.44 20.00 -2.84
N GLY A 736 35.15 19.54 -1.82
CA GLY A 736 34.96 19.95 -0.43
C GLY A 736 33.80 19.22 0.25
N ARG A 737 33.90 19.06 1.58
CA ARG A 737 33.00 18.18 2.36
C ARG A 737 31.51 18.49 2.23
N LYS A 738 31.12 19.76 2.07
CA LYS A 738 29.70 20.14 1.94
C LYS A 738 29.11 19.69 0.59
N HIS A 739 29.74 20.08 -0.52
CA HIS A 739 29.28 19.71 -1.86
C HIS A 739 29.29 18.19 -2.06
N ALA A 740 30.37 17.51 -1.65
CA ALA A 740 30.46 16.06 -1.76
C ALA A 740 29.39 15.31 -0.91
N ALA A 741 29.03 15.83 0.26
CA ALA A 741 27.93 15.27 1.06
C ALA A 741 26.53 15.53 0.48
N ALA A 742 26.39 16.55 -0.37
CA ALA A 742 25.17 16.87 -1.12
C ALA A 742 25.13 16.20 -2.52
N GLY A 743 26.07 15.31 -2.83
CA GLY A 743 26.18 14.63 -4.13
C GLY A 743 26.66 15.53 -5.28
N LEU A 744 27.18 16.73 -4.98
CA LEU A 744 27.55 17.73 -5.98
C LEU A 744 29.00 17.57 -6.47
N CYS A 745 29.20 17.72 -7.78
CA CYS A 745 30.51 17.86 -8.41
C CYS A 745 30.51 19.07 -9.37
N LYS A 746 31.59 19.85 -9.44
CA LYS A 746 31.71 20.93 -10.44
C LYS A 746 31.56 20.35 -11.85
N LEU A 747 30.86 21.07 -12.74
CA LEU A 747 30.60 20.61 -14.12
C LEU A 747 31.89 20.29 -14.90
N SER A 748 32.94 21.10 -14.74
CA SER A 748 34.28 20.87 -15.31
C SER A 748 34.88 19.53 -14.88
N ASP A 749 34.77 19.23 -13.59
CA ASP A 749 35.42 18.11 -12.93
C ASP A 749 34.64 16.82 -13.24
N PHE A 750 33.30 16.92 -13.27
CA PHE A 750 32.43 15.86 -13.78
C PHE A 750 32.75 15.54 -15.25
N VAL A 751 32.75 16.54 -16.15
CA VAL A 751 33.10 16.32 -17.57
C VAL A 751 34.51 15.71 -17.72
N THR A 752 35.48 16.10 -16.91
CA THR A 752 36.84 15.52 -16.92
C THR A 752 36.85 14.04 -16.49
N SER A 753 36.02 13.66 -15.52
CA SER A 753 35.88 12.25 -15.10
C SER A 753 35.36 11.33 -16.21
N GLN A 754 34.59 11.87 -17.17
CA GLN A 754 34.00 11.13 -18.29
C GLN A 754 34.98 10.90 -19.46
N SER A 755 36.29 11.04 -19.23
CA SER A 755 37.35 10.87 -20.22
C SER A 755 37.36 9.50 -20.93
N PHE A 756 36.96 8.42 -20.25
CA PHE A 756 36.80 7.09 -20.88
C PHE A 756 35.73 7.12 -21.99
N ALA A 757 34.54 7.66 -21.70
CA ALA A 757 33.46 7.79 -22.68
C ALA A 757 33.84 8.75 -23.83
N GLN A 758 34.52 9.86 -23.52
CA GLN A 758 34.99 10.84 -24.51
C GLN A 758 36.07 10.27 -25.45
N ALA A 759 36.86 9.29 -25.00
CA ALA A 759 37.81 8.56 -25.85
C ALA A 759 37.13 7.52 -26.77
N GLY A 760 35.81 7.36 -26.69
CA GLY A 760 35.05 6.29 -27.36
C GLY A 760 35.04 4.96 -26.59
N GLY A 761 35.59 4.93 -25.38
CA GLY A 761 35.72 3.72 -24.55
C GLY A 761 36.38 2.56 -25.31
N ASP A 762 35.94 1.35 -24.98
CA ASP A 762 36.38 0.12 -25.62
C ASP A 762 35.58 -0.25 -26.90
N TRP A 763 34.86 0.72 -27.51
CA TRP A 763 33.94 0.47 -28.65
C TRP A 763 34.60 -0.21 -29.86
N ARG A 764 35.92 -0.09 -30.02
CA ARG A 764 36.67 -0.80 -31.07
C ARG A 764 36.49 -2.32 -30.97
N ASN A 765 36.36 -2.85 -29.74
CA ASN A 765 36.20 -4.27 -29.48
C ASN A 765 34.88 -4.84 -30.03
N CYS A 766 33.91 -4.00 -30.40
CA CYS A 766 32.67 -4.44 -31.06
C CYS A 766 32.91 -5.19 -32.38
N TYR A 767 34.06 -5.01 -33.02
CA TYR A 767 34.39 -5.50 -34.37
C TYR A 767 35.79 -6.16 -34.47
N LEU A 768 36.33 -6.66 -33.35
CA LEU A 768 37.60 -7.40 -33.28
C LEU A 768 37.38 -8.92 -33.22
#